data_AF-A0A6I6JSL5-F1
#
_entry.id   AF-A0A6I6JSL5-F1
#
_cell.length_a   1.000
_cell.length_b   1.000
_cell.length_c   1.000
_cell.angle_alpha   90.00
_cell.angle_beta   90.00
_cell.angle_gamma   90.00
#
_symmetry.space_group_name_H-M   'P 1'
#
loop_
_entity.id
_entity.type
_entity.pdbx_description
1 polymer ?
#
loop_
_entity_poly.entity_id
_entity_poly.type
_entity_poly.pdbx_seq_one_letter_code
_entity_poly.pdbx_strand_id
1 'polypeptide(L)'
;MSLFRKISILFEKSYWGSEFFEKVSGIRSVVFSPVYSLILTAVFLLAFESIAAQNWNWTGDVSNDWHEAANWDQGSVPDGNAKVIIGLVSSGIYPEIKNNVTVSTLTVSDWYGGAIAVVNGATLTVENNLDIQDYGEILLDNGNLQFNGKGNNGHDITMAFLNTSIRIVNSGTLNSPNCKLTINGELILEDGNINLGDGFELASGKTFDVLRGSVNVYGPTLIKGTLNGGVGNFVFDGDSSNSTHKAEIRSEGRFYMSPSASDVQTLDCTSDTPELSGGTVDFYTPCYIQNSGYFYGGNAYVTFYNSISPNGTAVIETHNGILLFKADLTAHSTANINITCEGTIQVDGNTTLKSAGYINAMGGNIYFGGNLRTEKSSGTINAGGSTIYFSGSSFENEGYFNAGTSTFVFSGGSQEFSTHSWRADNTFYNLVVEIGADVQSTHNVMVLNDLEVSEAGSFTIEPGKTLDAVGYVTGEDYIFTNRPYIISIVINSENTITAVFNEPLDPVSSQTASNYRVENETGNTIDYPLNPVLGGVNNNEISLTLGFNIVSDVDYYLIGNNIKNLNNYTLSVNHKKRFLETEPANFWRWAGTIDSEWEKAGNWVKNKLPQTSSHVVIPITPNDPLISSQGNRIFDLEIKTGASLTIGSTGNLTVDNSVSNSAGSGGLLIASDTEGTGSLIHNTNGVLATFQRYISGEPQTWQMISSPVADQEISGNFTPTGGSDAYGDNTRYDFYSWYEPDTSWVYLLNIDQPPTWLTSNNNSNNFISGRGYLISYKDAHPTKAFQGTLSNGEVSVQLSKTAGTGTEFGFNLVGNPYPSSVDWKSSGWGRNTLEGNNQGYDIWIWSETNNNYGAYNSASASDDGTLGVSRYIAPTQGFFVKASQSGVLSMNNSVRVNKGAGNWLKSANSTQNRIVVDVESSDGFGKDEVIIEFGHTGQETGTAKRFSFVSASPSLFLEEEQMAYSIRLLGEKEDYPVLPVSFDAGESGNYELTFQFNSTAFEIFRLYDRITGQWNDIEEGEVYSFEAEKDENTDRFVLQIVSGDYADPYETLPVIIYSEQRKITADLRLVEGEYTCDVYTLTGQKLVTRKLFGGQTSQFVVPSASSIVIVQIVGQEGRKIEKVPVVY
;
A
#
# COMPACT_ATOMS: atom_id res chain seq x y z
N MET A 1 -43.18 19.56 80.43
CA MET A 1 -43.38 20.79 79.62
C MET A 1 -42.58 20.59 78.34
N SER A 2 -43.25 20.61 77.18
CA SER A 2 -42.65 20.75 75.85
C SER A 2 -41.65 19.67 75.36
N LEU A 3 -42.13 18.46 75.06
CA LEU A 3 -41.42 17.54 74.15
C LEU A 3 -42.42 16.55 73.53
N PHE A 4 -43.29 17.00 72.61
CA PHE A 4 -44.24 16.14 71.90
C PHE A 4 -44.87 16.88 70.69
N ARG A 5 -44.90 16.20 69.53
CA ARG A 5 -45.97 16.23 68.50
C ARG A 5 -46.43 17.57 67.87
N LYS A 6 -46.32 17.56 66.53
CA LYS A 6 -47.42 17.63 65.52
C LYS A 6 -47.92 18.97 64.98
N ILE A 7 -47.97 18.99 63.63
CA ILE A 7 -49.12 19.31 62.72
C ILE A 7 -49.55 20.78 62.75
N SER A 8 -49.79 21.50 61.65
CA SER A 8 -50.87 21.34 60.65
C SER A 8 -50.79 22.55 59.68
N ILE A 9 -51.01 22.40 58.37
CA ILE A 9 -52.30 22.59 57.65
C ILE A 9 -52.78 24.05 57.61
N LEU A 10 -53.19 24.55 56.42
CA LEU A 10 -54.34 25.43 56.13
C LEU A 10 -54.35 25.75 54.62
N PHE A 11 -55.40 25.55 53.81
CA PHE A 11 -56.87 25.64 53.97
C PHE A 11 -57.53 24.59 53.03
N GLU A 12 -58.61 23.84 53.28
CA GLU A 12 -59.82 23.88 54.14
C GLU A 12 -60.92 24.92 53.78
N LYS A 13 -62.16 24.38 53.65
CA LYS A 13 -63.53 24.99 53.61
C LYS A 13 -64.22 25.01 52.22
N SER A 14 -65.49 24.66 52.06
CA SER A 14 -66.55 24.26 53.01
C SER A 14 -67.79 23.71 52.28
N TYR A 15 -68.37 22.67 52.87
CA TYR A 15 -69.66 22.01 52.58
C TYR A 15 -70.90 22.87 52.90
N TRP A 16 -72.09 22.50 52.40
CA TRP A 16 -73.30 22.02 53.13
C TRP A 16 -74.42 21.62 52.12
N GLY A 17 -75.29 20.62 52.37
CA GLY A 17 -75.60 19.99 53.66
C GLY A 17 -76.60 18.80 53.69
N SER A 18 -76.95 18.45 54.96
CA SER A 18 -78.13 17.71 55.54
C SER A 18 -78.41 16.25 55.13
N GLU A 19 -78.77 15.24 55.96
CA GLU A 19 -78.93 14.86 57.40
C GLU A 19 -79.07 13.29 57.39
N PHE A 20 -78.74 12.44 58.39
CA PHE A 20 -79.46 12.18 59.67
C PHE A 20 -78.71 11.09 60.54
N PHE A 21 -78.45 11.40 61.84
CA PHE A 21 -78.21 10.61 63.10
C PHE A 21 -77.62 9.15 63.10
N GLU A 22 -76.76 8.66 64.03
CA GLU A 22 -76.68 8.82 65.50
C GLU A 22 -75.34 8.23 66.08
N LYS A 23 -74.81 8.82 67.18
CA LYS A 23 -73.88 8.30 68.24
C LYS A 23 -72.49 7.77 67.81
N VAL A 24 -71.36 8.25 68.36
CA VAL A 24 -71.06 8.40 69.79
C VAL A 24 -70.21 9.65 70.05
N SER A 25 -70.78 10.57 70.81
CA SER A 25 -70.12 11.71 71.44
C SER A 25 -69.47 11.30 72.76
N GLY A 26 -68.27 11.77 73.04
CA GLY A 26 -67.65 11.60 74.36
C GLY A 26 -66.38 12.41 74.54
N ILE A 27 -66.53 13.72 74.68
CA ILE A 27 -65.46 14.67 75.01
C ILE A 27 -64.98 14.49 76.46
N ARG A 28 -63.65 14.49 76.60
CA ARG A 28 -62.78 14.94 77.73
C ARG A 28 -62.71 14.19 79.06
N SER A 29 -61.44 14.18 79.50
CA SER A 29 -60.91 14.26 80.87
C SER A 29 -60.55 12.90 81.48
N VAL A 30 -59.26 12.52 81.55
CA VAL A 30 -58.16 13.00 82.43
C VAL A 30 -58.13 12.24 83.77
N VAL A 31 -56.94 11.70 84.06
CA VAL A 31 -56.38 11.08 85.29
C VAL A 31 -56.87 9.66 85.65
N PHE A 32 -56.00 8.65 85.57
CA PHE A 32 -55.10 8.18 86.64
C PHE A 32 -54.23 7.02 86.11
N SER A 33 -52.93 7.05 86.43
CA SER A 33 -52.12 5.84 86.56
C SER A 33 -52.11 5.42 88.05
N PRO A 34 -51.43 4.35 88.49
CA PRO A 34 -50.77 3.26 87.77
C PRO A 34 -51.02 1.87 88.42
N VAL A 35 -50.35 0.84 87.87
CA VAL A 35 -49.89 -0.40 88.55
C VAL A 35 -50.85 -1.62 88.57
N TYR A 36 -50.55 -2.53 87.64
CA TYR A 36 -50.66 -4.00 87.70
C TYR A 36 -52.03 -4.68 87.66
N SER A 37 -52.28 -5.31 86.51
CA SER A 37 -52.85 -6.66 86.42
C SER A 37 -52.65 -7.19 84.97
N LEU A 38 -51.46 -7.11 84.33
CA LEU A 38 -50.27 -7.93 84.59
C LEU A 38 -50.61 -9.20 85.40
N ILE A 39 -51.16 -10.22 84.73
CA ILE A 39 -50.84 -11.66 84.88
C ILE A 39 -51.93 -12.57 84.27
N LEU A 40 -53.18 -12.14 84.09
CA LEU A 40 -54.24 -13.07 83.65
C LEU A 40 -54.66 -13.01 82.15
N THR A 41 -54.23 -12.00 81.41
CA THR A 41 -54.43 -11.94 79.94
C THR A 41 -53.17 -12.31 79.15
N ALA A 42 -52.15 -12.83 79.83
CA ALA A 42 -50.88 -13.25 79.23
C ALA A 42 -50.88 -14.68 78.68
N VAL A 43 -51.94 -15.48 78.93
CA VAL A 43 -51.98 -16.90 78.52
C VAL A 43 -52.83 -17.14 77.26
N PHE A 44 -53.61 -16.16 76.80
CA PHE A 44 -54.39 -16.27 75.54
C PHE A 44 -53.90 -15.34 74.42
N LEU A 45 -52.77 -14.67 74.63
CA LEU A 45 -52.12 -13.77 73.67
C LEU A 45 -50.77 -14.36 73.18
N LEU A 46 -50.69 -15.70 73.11
CA LEU A 46 -49.49 -16.45 72.71
C LEU A 46 -49.71 -17.35 71.47
N ALA A 47 -50.81 -17.18 70.75
CA ALA A 47 -51.03 -17.86 69.47
C ALA A 47 -51.82 -16.92 68.57
N PHE A 48 -51.10 -16.25 67.67
CA PHE A 48 -51.49 -15.53 66.46
C PHE A 48 -50.56 -14.32 66.34
N GLU A 49 -49.27 -14.58 66.17
CA GLU A 49 -48.51 -13.67 65.32
C GLU A 49 -49.08 -13.86 63.92
N SER A 50 -49.61 -12.77 63.37
CA SER A 50 -49.91 -12.67 61.96
C SER A 50 -48.66 -13.07 61.17
N ILE A 51 -48.79 -14.07 60.30
CA ILE A 51 -47.84 -14.25 59.20
C ILE A 51 -48.04 -13.05 58.29
N ALA A 52 -47.39 -11.93 58.62
CA ALA A 52 -47.05 -10.95 57.62
C ALA A 52 -46.11 -11.67 56.64
N ALA A 53 -46.33 -11.51 55.34
CA ALA A 53 -45.38 -11.99 54.34
C ALA A 53 -44.00 -11.46 54.73
N GLN A 54 -43.10 -12.34 55.18
CA GLN A 54 -41.77 -11.95 55.57
C GLN A 54 -41.01 -11.56 54.31
N ASN A 55 -40.35 -10.41 54.37
CA ASN A 55 -39.44 -9.98 53.33
C ASN A 55 -38.07 -10.53 53.69
N TRP A 56 -37.35 -11.02 52.69
CA TRP A 56 -35.94 -11.37 52.80
C TRP A 56 -35.13 -10.19 52.27
N ASN A 57 -34.48 -9.47 53.18
CA ASN A 57 -33.64 -8.33 52.82
C ASN A 57 -32.18 -8.80 52.75
N TRP A 58 -31.52 -8.50 51.63
CA TRP A 58 -30.09 -8.76 51.50
C TRP A 58 -29.28 -7.79 52.37
N THR A 59 -28.40 -8.31 53.21
CA THR A 59 -27.49 -7.51 54.05
C THR A 59 -26.08 -7.48 53.50
N GLY A 60 -25.63 -8.55 52.85
CA GLY A 60 -24.28 -8.65 52.27
C GLY A 60 -23.17 -8.55 53.31
N ASP A 61 -23.41 -9.04 54.54
CA ASP A 61 -22.49 -8.90 55.67
C ASP A 61 -21.27 -9.83 55.59
N VAL A 62 -21.37 -10.95 54.85
CA VAL A 62 -20.33 -11.98 54.79
C VAL A 62 -19.70 -12.10 53.41
N SER A 63 -20.50 -12.26 52.36
CA SER A 63 -20.03 -12.53 50.99
C SER A 63 -21.08 -12.13 49.95
N ASN A 64 -20.77 -12.32 48.66
CA ASN A 64 -21.73 -12.13 47.58
C ASN A 64 -22.53 -13.42 47.25
N ASP A 65 -22.32 -14.53 47.96
CA ASP A 65 -23.01 -15.78 47.65
C ASP A 65 -24.47 -15.75 48.14
N TRP A 66 -25.42 -15.84 47.20
CA TRP A 66 -26.86 -15.92 47.48
C TRP A 66 -27.20 -16.98 48.53
N HIS A 67 -26.48 -18.11 48.54
CA HIS A 67 -26.77 -19.28 49.36
C HIS A 67 -26.14 -19.22 50.76
N GLU A 68 -25.43 -18.15 51.11
CA GLU A 68 -24.94 -17.93 52.47
C GLU A 68 -26.04 -17.29 53.32
N ALA A 69 -26.58 -18.07 54.26
CA ALA A 69 -27.70 -17.68 55.11
C ALA A 69 -27.42 -16.42 55.95
N ALA A 70 -26.15 -16.17 56.29
CA ALA A 70 -25.73 -14.98 57.03
C ALA A 70 -25.78 -13.67 56.22
N ASN A 71 -25.97 -13.72 54.91
CA ASN A 71 -26.18 -12.53 54.07
C ASN A 71 -27.65 -12.06 54.02
N TRP A 72 -28.55 -12.72 54.76
CA TRP A 72 -29.98 -12.42 54.81
C TRP A 72 -30.41 -12.02 56.22
N ASP A 73 -31.25 -10.99 56.31
CA ASP A 73 -31.78 -10.49 57.60
C ASP A 73 -32.58 -11.54 58.39
N GLN A 74 -33.17 -12.51 57.70
CA GLN A 74 -33.88 -13.65 58.29
C GLN A 74 -32.93 -14.77 58.78
N GLY A 75 -31.61 -14.67 58.55
CA GLY A 75 -30.63 -15.71 58.88
C GLY A 75 -30.85 -17.04 58.13
N SER A 76 -31.57 -17.00 56.99
CA SER A 76 -31.89 -18.15 56.15
C SER A 76 -32.02 -17.74 54.68
N VAL A 77 -31.66 -18.64 53.77
CA VAL A 77 -31.72 -18.41 52.31
C VAL A 77 -33.19 -18.37 51.82
N PRO A 78 -33.59 -17.41 50.97
CA PRO A 78 -34.95 -17.31 50.43
C PRO A 78 -35.37 -18.55 49.63
N ASP A 79 -36.64 -18.95 49.76
CA ASP A 79 -37.25 -20.02 48.98
C ASP A 79 -38.21 -19.50 47.88
N GLY A 80 -38.86 -20.42 47.15
CA GLY A 80 -39.77 -20.08 46.05
C GLY A 80 -41.00 -19.24 46.44
N ASN A 81 -41.34 -19.13 47.73
CA ASN A 81 -42.44 -18.28 48.22
C ASN A 81 -41.96 -16.91 48.71
N ALA A 82 -40.64 -16.71 48.82
CA ALA A 82 -40.06 -15.51 49.42
C ALA A 82 -40.30 -14.25 48.59
N LYS A 83 -40.49 -13.13 49.31
CA LYS A 83 -40.43 -11.77 48.77
C LYS A 83 -39.05 -11.20 49.06
N VAL A 84 -38.22 -11.11 48.04
CA VAL A 84 -36.84 -10.66 48.16
C VAL A 84 -36.73 -9.17 47.88
N ILE A 85 -35.99 -8.46 48.73
CA ILE A 85 -35.65 -7.05 48.55
C ILE A 85 -34.13 -6.91 48.60
N ILE A 86 -33.58 -6.27 47.55
CA ILE A 86 -32.15 -5.98 47.45
C ILE A 86 -31.99 -4.46 47.42
N GLY A 87 -31.82 -3.87 48.59
CA GLY A 87 -31.65 -2.44 48.78
C GLY A 87 -30.19 -1.99 48.79
N LEU A 88 -29.95 -0.75 49.21
CA LEU A 88 -28.61 -0.21 49.39
C LEU A 88 -27.95 -0.86 50.62
N VAL A 89 -26.86 -1.59 50.43
CA VAL A 89 -26.10 -2.21 51.52
C VAL A 89 -24.80 -1.45 51.80
N SER A 90 -24.51 -1.21 53.08
CA SER A 90 -23.34 -0.43 53.50
C SER A 90 -21.99 -1.12 53.19
N SER A 91 -21.99 -2.45 53.05
CA SER A 91 -20.81 -3.23 52.68
C SER A 91 -20.43 -3.06 51.21
N GLY A 92 -21.37 -2.64 50.36
CA GLY A 92 -21.23 -2.66 48.90
C GLY A 92 -21.19 -4.07 48.29
N ILE A 93 -21.46 -5.11 49.08
CA ILE A 93 -21.43 -6.51 48.63
C ILE A 93 -22.84 -6.93 48.22
N TYR A 94 -23.07 -7.02 46.91
CA TYR A 94 -24.35 -7.39 46.31
C TYR A 94 -24.41 -8.89 45.95
N PRO A 95 -25.61 -9.50 45.89
CA PRO A 95 -25.76 -10.91 45.62
C PRO A 95 -25.35 -11.31 44.19
N GLU A 96 -24.66 -12.45 44.10
CA GLU A 96 -24.28 -13.16 42.88
C GLU A 96 -24.90 -14.57 42.90
N ILE A 97 -25.76 -14.86 41.93
CA ILE A 97 -26.45 -16.15 41.78
C ILE A 97 -25.63 -17.05 40.85
N LYS A 98 -25.03 -18.11 41.42
CA LYS A 98 -24.21 -19.12 40.72
C LYS A 98 -24.92 -20.46 40.48
N ASN A 99 -26.06 -20.67 41.12
CA ASN A 99 -26.92 -21.85 40.98
C ASN A 99 -28.37 -21.39 40.82
N ASN A 100 -29.23 -22.20 40.23
CA ASN A 100 -30.62 -21.82 39.97
C ASN A 100 -31.37 -21.44 41.25
N VAL A 101 -32.07 -20.30 41.21
CA VAL A 101 -32.85 -19.74 42.31
C VAL A 101 -34.26 -19.44 41.81
N THR A 102 -35.26 -19.75 42.63
CA THR A 102 -36.65 -19.35 42.38
C THR A 102 -37.14 -18.52 43.56
N VAL A 103 -37.79 -17.40 43.28
CA VAL A 103 -38.44 -16.53 44.27
C VAL A 103 -39.84 -16.12 43.80
N SER A 104 -40.71 -15.76 44.73
CA SER A 104 -42.07 -15.32 44.41
C SER A 104 -42.08 -13.88 43.92
N THR A 105 -41.35 -12.98 44.59
CA THR A 105 -41.26 -11.56 44.24
C THR A 105 -39.84 -11.09 44.42
N LEU A 106 -39.36 -10.25 43.50
CA LEU A 106 -38.07 -9.59 43.59
C LEU A 106 -38.26 -8.08 43.44
N THR A 107 -37.76 -7.33 44.43
CA THR A 107 -37.62 -5.88 44.36
C THR A 107 -36.13 -5.55 44.38
N VAL A 108 -35.64 -4.92 43.31
CA VAL A 108 -34.26 -4.42 43.22
C VAL A 108 -34.28 -2.91 43.41
N SER A 109 -33.59 -2.48 44.45
CA SER A 109 -33.62 -1.19 45.11
C SER A 109 -34.88 -0.84 45.91
N ASP A 110 -34.66 -0.16 47.04
CA ASP A 110 -35.63 0.51 47.91
C ASP A 110 -35.30 2.01 48.04
N TRP A 111 -35.31 2.74 46.92
CA TRP A 111 -35.12 4.20 46.80
C TRP A 111 -33.67 4.72 46.70
N TYR A 112 -32.66 4.00 47.17
CA TYR A 112 -31.28 4.53 47.31
C TYR A 112 -30.18 3.75 46.59
N GLY A 113 -30.50 2.65 45.88
CA GLY A 113 -29.53 1.73 45.27
C GLY A 113 -29.84 0.26 45.53
N GLY A 114 -29.27 -0.63 44.74
CA GLY A 114 -29.44 -2.09 44.86
C GLY A 114 -29.00 -2.80 43.58
N ALA A 115 -28.22 -3.88 43.67
CA ALA A 115 -27.75 -4.60 42.50
C ALA A 115 -27.84 -6.13 42.70
N ILE A 116 -28.03 -6.88 41.62
CA ILE A 116 -27.95 -8.34 41.61
C ILE A 116 -27.30 -8.85 40.33
N ALA A 117 -26.42 -9.84 40.45
CA ALA A 117 -25.81 -10.52 39.31
C ALA A 117 -26.27 -11.99 39.23
N VAL A 118 -26.58 -12.47 38.03
CA VAL A 118 -26.82 -13.89 37.73
C VAL A 118 -25.71 -14.35 36.79
N VAL A 119 -25.01 -15.42 37.15
CA VAL A 119 -23.79 -15.83 36.46
C VAL A 119 -23.72 -17.33 36.15
N ASN A 120 -22.74 -17.74 35.35
CA ASN A 120 -22.35 -19.16 35.15
C ASN A 120 -23.49 -20.09 34.68
N GLY A 121 -24.39 -19.60 33.84
CA GLY A 121 -25.54 -20.33 33.32
C GLY A 121 -26.70 -20.47 34.32
N ALA A 122 -26.56 -19.92 35.53
CA ALA A 122 -27.61 -20.00 36.54
C ALA A 122 -28.88 -19.26 36.09
N THR A 123 -30.02 -19.70 36.59
CA THR A 123 -31.32 -19.07 36.31
C THR A 123 -31.92 -18.51 37.58
N LEU A 124 -32.24 -17.21 37.57
CA LEU A 124 -33.14 -16.58 38.52
C LEU A 124 -34.57 -16.61 37.95
N THR A 125 -35.44 -17.38 38.58
CA THR A 125 -36.87 -17.43 38.25
C THR A 125 -37.65 -16.56 39.22
N VAL A 126 -38.41 -15.59 38.69
CA VAL A 126 -39.33 -14.75 39.47
C VAL A 126 -40.76 -15.04 39.02
N GLU A 127 -41.58 -15.54 39.95
CA GLU A 127 -42.90 -16.10 39.61
C GLU A 127 -44.03 -15.05 39.54
N ASN A 128 -44.05 -14.05 40.44
CA ASN A 128 -45.16 -13.09 40.54
C ASN A 128 -44.78 -11.66 40.13
N ASN A 129 -43.97 -10.98 40.94
CA ASN A 129 -43.68 -9.54 40.77
C ASN A 129 -42.18 -9.29 40.66
N LEU A 130 -41.78 -8.52 39.65
CA LEU A 130 -40.42 -8.03 39.47
C LEU A 130 -40.48 -6.50 39.38
N ASP A 131 -40.06 -5.84 40.45
CA ASP A 131 -40.01 -4.39 40.53
C ASP A 131 -38.56 -3.93 40.56
N ILE A 132 -38.16 -3.14 39.56
CA ILE A 132 -36.84 -2.50 39.52
C ILE A 132 -37.07 -1.00 39.77
N GLN A 133 -36.62 -0.53 40.93
CA GLN A 133 -36.87 0.82 41.44
C GLN A 133 -35.56 1.63 41.50
N ASP A 134 -35.64 2.93 41.82
CA ASP A 134 -34.54 3.91 41.80
C ASP A 134 -33.12 3.34 41.98
N TYR A 135 -32.27 3.43 40.95
CA TYR A 135 -30.88 2.91 40.98
C TYR A 135 -30.75 1.39 41.15
N GLY A 136 -31.81 0.64 40.84
CA GLY A 136 -31.82 -0.82 40.81
C GLY A 136 -31.14 -1.38 39.56
N GLU A 137 -30.20 -2.30 39.75
CA GLU A 137 -29.38 -2.89 38.70
C GLU A 137 -29.51 -4.42 38.67
N ILE A 138 -29.78 -4.98 37.49
CA ILE A 138 -29.71 -6.42 37.25
C ILE A 138 -28.64 -6.70 36.19
N LEU A 139 -27.66 -7.51 36.52
CA LEU A 139 -26.63 -8.00 35.59
C LEU A 139 -26.87 -9.50 35.30
N LEU A 140 -26.99 -9.84 34.02
CA LEU A 140 -27.03 -11.22 33.55
C LEU A 140 -25.73 -11.50 32.79
N ASP A 141 -24.72 -12.04 33.48
CA ASP A 141 -23.39 -12.34 32.93
C ASP A 141 -23.26 -13.84 32.69
N ASN A 142 -23.58 -14.29 31.47
CA ASN A 142 -23.84 -15.71 31.19
C ASN A 142 -24.95 -16.29 32.09
N GLY A 143 -25.80 -15.47 32.69
CA GLY A 143 -26.92 -15.87 33.55
C GLY A 143 -28.28 -15.66 32.89
N ASN A 144 -29.32 -16.26 33.46
CA ASN A 144 -30.67 -16.22 32.92
C ASN A 144 -31.66 -15.62 33.91
N LEU A 145 -32.51 -14.70 33.46
CA LEU A 145 -33.68 -14.23 34.18
C LEU A 145 -34.93 -14.77 33.50
N GLN A 146 -35.66 -15.64 34.21
CA GLN A 146 -36.95 -16.16 33.79
C GLN A 146 -38.05 -15.45 34.59
N PHE A 147 -38.83 -14.58 33.93
CA PHE A 147 -39.99 -13.93 34.54
C PHE A 147 -41.29 -14.54 34.03
N ASN A 148 -41.92 -15.37 34.85
CA ASN A 148 -43.13 -16.10 34.48
C ASN A 148 -44.42 -15.31 34.62
N GLY A 149 -44.36 -14.10 35.20
CA GLY A 149 -45.51 -13.31 35.60
C GLY A 149 -46.69 -13.36 34.62
N LYS A 150 -47.83 -13.86 35.12
CA LYS A 150 -49.23 -13.39 34.99
C LYS A 150 -50.19 -14.45 35.55
N GLY A 151 -50.11 -14.70 36.86
CA GLY A 151 -51.15 -15.36 37.67
C GLY A 151 -52.06 -14.34 38.38
N ASN A 152 -52.91 -14.76 39.34
CA ASN A 152 -53.94 -13.92 39.99
C ASN A 152 -53.46 -12.61 40.67
N ASN A 153 -52.15 -12.36 40.82
CA ASN A 153 -51.58 -11.15 41.43
C ASN A 153 -50.22 -10.72 40.81
N GLY A 154 -49.82 -11.25 39.65
CA GLY A 154 -48.54 -10.90 39.00
C GLY A 154 -48.64 -9.61 38.17
N HIS A 155 -47.57 -8.83 38.13
CA HIS A 155 -47.47 -7.56 37.38
C HIS A 155 -46.55 -7.66 36.16
N ASP A 156 -46.71 -6.74 35.21
CA ASP A 156 -45.76 -6.54 34.10
C ASP A 156 -44.37 -6.14 34.63
N ILE A 157 -43.30 -6.46 33.90
CA ILE A 157 -41.96 -5.99 34.28
C ILE A 157 -41.92 -4.48 34.07
N THR A 158 -41.76 -3.74 35.16
CA THR A 158 -41.72 -2.28 35.10
C THR A 158 -40.41 -1.78 35.68
N MET A 159 -39.59 -1.18 34.80
CA MET A 159 -38.49 -0.32 35.21
C MET A 159 -39.11 1.01 35.65
N ALA A 160 -39.26 1.24 36.96
CA ALA A 160 -40.18 2.25 37.47
C ALA A 160 -39.64 3.70 37.39
N PHE A 161 -38.32 3.88 37.34
CA PHE A 161 -37.67 5.19 37.43
C PHE A 161 -36.48 5.32 36.47
N LEU A 162 -36.02 6.57 36.27
CA LEU A 162 -35.08 6.94 35.20
C LEU A 162 -33.71 6.25 35.30
N ASN A 163 -33.29 5.82 36.49
CA ASN A 163 -31.94 5.32 36.78
C ASN A 163 -31.89 3.80 37.04
N THR A 164 -32.87 3.06 36.54
CA THR A 164 -32.90 1.59 36.65
C THR A 164 -32.16 0.98 35.46
N SER A 165 -31.45 -0.14 35.65
CA SER A 165 -30.78 -0.83 34.54
C SER A 165 -30.91 -2.35 34.56
N ILE A 166 -31.09 -2.93 33.39
CA ILE A 166 -30.86 -4.37 33.15
C ILE A 166 -29.75 -4.47 32.12
N ARG A 167 -28.66 -5.17 32.44
CA ARG A 167 -27.52 -5.40 31.55
C ARG A 167 -27.34 -6.90 31.31
N ILE A 168 -27.23 -7.31 30.05
CA ILE A 168 -27.08 -8.70 29.63
C ILE A 168 -25.76 -8.83 28.87
N VAL A 169 -24.86 -9.69 29.34
CA VAL A 169 -23.52 -9.88 28.78
C VAL A 169 -23.17 -11.37 28.72
N ASN A 170 -22.14 -11.72 27.94
CA ASN A 170 -21.56 -13.06 27.84
C ASN A 170 -22.63 -14.17 27.64
N SER A 171 -23.54 -13.95 26.69
CA SER A 171 -24.62 -14.88 26.33
C SER A 171 -25.72 -15.08 27.39
N GLY A 172 -25.92 -14.11 28.30
CA GLY A 172 -27.06 -14.10 29.23
C GLY A 172 -28.43 -14.06 28.54
N THR A 173 -29.50 -14.41 29.26
CA THR A 173 -30.87 -14.42 28.68
C THR A 173 -31.92 -13.79 29.59
N LEU A 174 -32.77 -12.93 29.03
CA LEU A 174 -34.01 -12.46 29.65
C LEU A 174 -35.22 -13.08 28.96
N ASN A 175 -36.03 -13.83 29.70
CA ASN A 175 -37.26 -14.44 29.20
C ASN A 175 -38.47 -13.89 29.94
N SER A 176 -39.43 -13.32 29.21
CA SER A 176 -40.72 -12.90 29.73
C SER A 176 -41.85 -13.38 28.80
N PRO A 177 -42.26 -14.66 28.89
CA PRO A 177 -43.23 -15.24 27.95
C PRO A 177 -44.65 -14.71 28.10
N ASN A 178 -45.05 -14.21 29.29
CA ASN A 178 -46.44 -13.84 29.58
C ASN A 178 -46.61 -12.42 30.14
N CYS A 179 -45.57 -11.61 30.10
CA CYS A 179 -45.58 -10.27 30.68
C CYS A 179 -45.05 -9.23 29.70
N LYS A 180 -45.66 -8.04 29.74
CA LYS A 180 -45.16 -6.91 28.96
C LYS A 180 -43.95 -6.32 29.69
N LEU A 181 -42.91 -5.95 28.94
CA LEU A 181 -41.78 -5.20 29.48
C LEU A 181 -41.96 -3.70 29.23
N THR A 182 -42.03 -2.90 30.30
CA THR A 182 -42.06 -1.44 30.22
C THR A 182 -40.71 -0.87 30.62
N ILE A 183 -40.03 -0.24 29.67
CA ILE A 183 -38.67 0.28 29.82
C ILE A 183 -38.73 1.78 30.11
N ASN A 184 -38.64 2.17 31.39
CA ASN A 184 -38.42 3.57 31.81
C ASN A 184 -36.99 3.84 32.36
N GLY A 185 -36.09 2.86 32.28
CA GLY A 185 -34.66 2.98 32.57
C GLY A 185 -33.80 2.62 31.36
N GLU A 186 -32.62 2.04 31.60
CA GLU A 186 -31.65 1.61 30.58
C GLU A 186 -31.64 0.08 30.45
N LEU A 187 -32.01 -0.45 29.29
CA LEU A 187 -31.89 -1.88 28.98
C LEU A 187 -30.71 -2.06 28.03
N ILE A 188 -29.72 -2.85 28.41
CA ILE A 188 -28.50 -3.09 27.62
C ILE A 188 -28.36 -4.58 27.34
N LEU A 189 -28.23 -4.93 26.06
CA LEU A 189 -27.86 -6.26 25.59
C LEU A 189 -26.50 -6.19 24.91
N GLU A 190 -25.43 -6.52 25.63
CA GLU A 190 -24.09 -6.59 25.05
C GLU A 190 -23.88 -7.89 24.28
N ASP A 191 -24.35 -9.03 24.81
CA ASP A 191 -24.34 -10.34 24.13
C ASP A 191 -25.33 -11.29 24.82
N GLY A 192 -26.20 -11.96 24.05
CA GLY A 192 -27.21 -12.87 24.58
C GLY A 192 -28.58 -12.80 23.91
N ASN A 193 -29.64 -13.13 24.65
CA ASN A 193 -31.00 -13.20 24.12
C ASN A 193 -32.04 -12.50 25.01
N ILE A 194 -33.00 -11.83 24.39
CA ILE A 194 -34.21 -11.30 25.03
C ILE A 194 -35.42 -11.88 24.32
N ASN A 195 -36.30 -12.57 25.06
CA ASN A 195 -37.52 -13.18 24.52
C ASN A 195 -38.76 -12.62 25.24
N LEU A 196 -39.61 -11.89 24.50
CA LEU A 196 -40.75 -11.15 25.04
C LEU A 196 -42.07 -11.61 24.40
N GLY A 197 -42.86 -12.39 25.13
CA GLY A 197 -44.12 -12.94 24.63
C GLY A 197 -45.24 -11.90 24.52
N ASP A 198 -45.40 -11.06 25.55
CA ASP A 198 -46.44 -10.02 25.63
C ASP A 198 -45.97 -8.63 25.14
N GLY A 199 -44.79 -8.59 24.51
CA GLY A 199 -44.23 -7.39 23.87
C GLY A 199 -43.54 -6.42 24.83
N PHE A 200 -43.22 -5.23 24.32
CA PHE A 200 -42.59 -4.18 25.13
C PHE A 200 -43.03 -2.77 24.75
N GLU A 201 -42.81 -1.85 25.70
CA GLU A 201 -42.94 -0.41 25.48
C GLU A 201 -41.67 0.31 25.94
N LEU A 202 -41.05 1.04 25.00
CA LEU A 202 -39.94 1.95 25.30
C LEU A 202 -40.49 3.37 25.46
N ALA A 203 -40.39 3.92 26.67
CA ALA A 203 -40.90 5.25 26.97
C ALA A 203 -40.10 6.38 26.30
N SER A 204 -40.71 7.57 26.19
CA SER A 204 -40.03 8.75 25.61
C SER A 204 -38.79 9.14 26.41
N GLY A 205 -37.72 9.51 25.71
CA GLY A 205 -36.43 9.88 26.29
C GLY A 205 -35.64 8.71 26.89
N LYS A 206 -36.01 7.46 26.59
CA LYS A 206 -35.36 6.24 27.11
C LYS A 206 -34.61 5.47 26.08
N THR A 207 -33.62 4.70 26.52
CA THR A 207 -32.75 3.91 25.66
C THR A 207 -32.92 2.42 25.91
N PHE A 208 -32.91 1.67 24.81
CA PHE A 208 -32.68 0.24 24.80
C PHE A 208 -31.52 0.02 23.84
N ASP A 209 -30.37 -0.38 24.38
CA ASP A 209 -29.11 -0.51 23.65
C ASP A 209 -28.78 -1.98 23.45
N VAL A 210 -28.59 -2.38 22.20
CA VAL A 210 -28.20 -3.72 21.79
C VAL A 210 -26.88 -3.59 21.04
N LEU A 211 -25.84 -4.25 21.52
CA LEU A 211 -24.56 -4.35 20.83
C LEU A 211 -24.58 -5.54 19.87
N ARG A 212 -24.90 -6.74 20.35
CA ARG A 212 -25.10 -7.99 19.58
C ARG A 212 -26.02 -8.95 20.35
N GLY A 213 -26.57 -9.95 19.67
CA GLY A 213 -27.50 -10.91 20.26
C GLY A 213 -28.87 -10.88 19.59
N SER A 214 -29.87 -11.55 20.16
CA SER A 214 -31.22 -11.65 19.57
C SER A 214 -32.30 -11.06 20.47
N VAL A 215 -33.22 -10.30 19.89
CA VAL A 215 -34.42 -9.77 20.55
C VAL A 215 -35.65 -10.29 19.80
N ASN A 216 -36.33 -11.26 20.41
CA ASN A 216 -37.53 -11.89 19.85
C ASN A 216 -38.78 -11.37 20.55
N VAL A 217 -39.72 -10.84 19.79
CA VAL A 217 -40.93 -10.19 20.29
C VAL A 217 -42.17 -10.75 19.62
N TYR A 218 -43.06 -11.35 20.40
CA TYR A 218 -44.29 -12.01 19.93
C TYR A 218 -45.56 -11.19 20.24
N GLY A 219 -45.42 -10.10 20.98
CA GLY A 219 -46.52 -9.23 21.42
C GLY A 219 -46.46 -7.81 20.84
N PRO A 220 -47.35 -6.91 21.28
CA PRO A 220 -47.37 -5.51 20.83
C PRO A 220 -46.06 -4.77 21.17
N THR A 221 -45.51 -4.03 20.21
CA THR A 221 -44.31 -3.20 20.39
C THR A 221 -44.64 -1.73 20.19
N LEU A 222 -44.25 -0.89 21.15
CA LEU A 222 -44.35 0.57 21.04
C LEU A 222 -43.01 1.23 21.38
N ILE A 223 -42.43 1.92 20.39
CA ILE A 223 -41.17 2.67 20.53
C ILE A 223 -41.48 4.17 20.54
N LYS A 224 -41.27 4.81 21.70
CA LYS A 224 -41.31 6.27 21.89
C LYS A 224 -39.95 6.85 22.29
N GLY A 225 -39.01 6.01 22.71
CA GLY A 225 -37.62 6.36 23.00
C GLY A 225 -36.67 5.97 21.86
N THR A 226 -35.40 5.78 22.18
CA THR A 226 -34.33 5.38 21.24
C THR A 226 -33.96 3.91 21.45
N LEU A 227 -34.26 3.07 20.47
CA LEU A 227 -33.75 1.70 20.38
C LEU A 227 -32.49 1.71 19.50
N ASN A 228 -31.33 1.47 20.11
CA ASN A 228 -30.07 1.26 19.39
C ASN A 228 -29.84 -0.24 19.24
N GLY A 229 -29.73 -0.72 18.01
CA GLY A 229 -29.77 -2.12 17.63
C GLY A 229 -28.40 -2.76 17.41
N GLY A 230 -27.34 -1.96 17.27
CA GLY A 230 -25.99 -2.45 17.02
C GLY A 230 -25.95 -3.48 15.89
N VAL A 231 -25.24 -4.60 16.12
CA VAL A 231 -25.23 -5.76 15.21
C VAL A 231 -26.23 -6.85 15.60
N GLY A 232 -27.30 -6.49 16.32
CA GLY A 232 -28.30 -7.42 16.83
C GLY A 232 -29.25 -7.96 15.77
N ASN A 233 -29.96 -9.04 16.14
CA ASN A 233 -31.04 -9.64 15.36
C ASN A 233 -32.38 -9.37 16.05
N PHE A 234 -33.30 -8.70 15.37
CA PHE A 234 -34.63 -8.37 15.88
C PHE A 234 -35.70 -9.13 15.09
N VAL A 235 -36.57 -9.84 15.81
CA VAL A 235 -37.70 -10.57 15.21
C VAL A 235 -39.00 -10.11 15.87
N PHE A 236 -39.88 -9.50 15.08
CA PHE A 236 -41.22 -9.06 15.51
C PHE A 236 -42.29 -9.99 14.89
N ASP A 237 -42.54 -11.09 15.57
CA ASP A 237 -43.38 -12.23 15.11
C ASP A 237 -44.58 -12.46 16.02
N GLY A 238 -45.43 -11.44 16.14
CA GLY A 238 -46.72 -11.57 16.81
C GLY A 238 -47.83 -12.14 15.93
N ASP A 239 -48.87 -12.65 16.60
CA ASP A 239 -50.07 -13.21 15.95
C ASP A 239 -50.73 -12.19 15.00
N SER A 240 -50.54 -12.41 13.69
CA SER A 240 -51.07 -11.55 12.64
C SER A 240 -52.60 -11.49 12.58
N SER A 241 -53.30 -12.41 13.26
CA SER A 241 -54.77 -12.38 13.38
C SER A 241 -55.25 -11.40 14.47
N ASN A 242 -54.35 -10.99 15.37
CA ASN A 242 -54.65 -10.04 16.42
C ASN A 242 -54.24 -8.62 16.02
N SER A 243 -55.23 -7.73 15.80
CA SER A 243 -54.99 -6.34 15.41
C SER A 243 -54.16 -5.51 16.39
N THR A 244 -53.99 -5.97 17.63
CA THR A 244 -53.11 -5.31 18.61
C THR A 244 -51.65 -5.73 18.48
N HIS A 245 -51.33 -6.86 17.83
CA HIS A 245 -49.97 -7.33 17.61
C HIS A 245 -49.36 -6.62 16.40
N LYS A 246 -48.70 -5.49 16.69
CA LYS A 246 -48.06 -4.62 15.72
C LYS A 246 -46.81 -3.99 16.32
N ALA A 247 -45.89 -3.58 15.46
CA ALA A 247 -44.75 -2.76 15.82
C ALA A 247 -45.04 -1.30 15.45
N GLU A 248 -44.92 -0.39 16.41
CA GLU A 248 -45.18 1.03 16.20
C GLU A 248 -43.97 1.89 16.60
N ILE A 249 -43.53 2.73 15.66
CA ILE A 249 -42.56 3.80 15.89
C ILE A 249 -43.31 5.12 15.73
N ARG A 250 -43.52 5.83 16.84
CA ARG A 250 -44.33 7.05 16.89
C ARG A 250 -43.45 8.27 17.16
N SER A 251 -44.07 9.44 17.39
CA SER A 251 -43.38 10.70 17.73
C SER A 251 -42.32 10.48 18.81
N GLU A 252 -41.11 11.02 18.57
CA GLU A 252 -39.90 10.86 19.39
C GLU A 252 -39.26 9.45 19.37
N GLY A 253 -40.00 8.44 18.90
CA GLY A 253 -39.53 7.09 18.70
C GLY A 253 -38.49 6.98 17.59
N ARG A 254 -37.36 6.37 17.93
CA ARG A 254 -36.23 6.15 17.03
C ARG A 254 -35.77 4.70 17.15
N PHE A 255 -35.56 4.03 16.02
CA PHE A 255 -34.94 2.71 15.97
C PHE A 255 -33.75 2.77 15.01
N TYR A 256 -32.54 2.69 15.55
CA TYR A 256 -31.28 2.69 14.81
C TYR A 256 -30.65 1.31 14.83
N MET A 257 -30.34 0.73 13.68
CA MET A 257 -29.41 -0.41 13.58
C MET A 257 -27.97 0.12 13.59
N SER A 258 -27.56 0.61 14.76
CA SER A 258 -26.25 1.20 15.08
C SER A 258 -26.03 1.06 16.60
N PRO A 259 -24.78 1.00 17.11
CA PRO A 259 -24.50 0.90 18.54
C PRO A 259 -24.94 2.15 19.31
N SER A 260 -24.98 3.32 18.66
CA SER A 260 -25.47 4.56 19.24
C SER A 260 -26.11 5.48 18.20
N ALA A 261 -27.11 6.24 18.64
CA ALA A 261 -27.79 7.27 17.86
C ALA A 261 -26.91 8.52 17.59
N SER A 262 -25.87 8.76 18.40
CA SER A 262 -24.89 9.85 18.15
C SER A 262 -24.08 9.60 16.89
N ASP A 263 -23.82 8.34 16.58
CA ASP A 263 -22.88 7.91 15.55
C ASP A 263 -23.52 8.00 14.15
N VAL A 264 -24.83 8.24 14.10
CA VAL A 264 -25.61 8.38 12.86
C VAL A 264 -25.50 9.79 12.26
N GLN A 265 -25.05 10.81 13.02
CA GLN A 265 -25.09 12.20 12.57
C GLN A 265 -23.91 12.64 11.67
N THR A 266 -22.92 11.78 11.43
CA THR A 266 -21.69 12.14 10.70
C THR A 266 -21.19 11.08 9.71
N LEU A 267 -22.04 10.18 9.23
CA LEU A 267 -21.61 9.06 8.38
C LEU A 267 -21.28 9.54 6.96
N ASP A 268 -19.98 9.49 6.64
CA ASP A 268 -19.41 9.80 5.33
C ASP A 268 -19.37 8.53 4.47
N CYS A 269 -19.84 8.61 3.22
CA CYS A 269 -19.79 7.50 2.26
C CYS A 269 -18.35 7.06 1.90
N THR A 270 -17.32 7.76 2.37
CA THR A 270 -15.91 7.47 2.12
C THR A 270 -15.15 6.86 3.32
N SER A 271 -15.78 6.80 4.50
CA SER A 271 -15.12 6.25 5.69
C SER A 271 -15.38 4.74 5.83
N ASP A 272 -14.33 3.93 5.67
CA ASP A 272 -14.31 2.50 6.02
C ASP A 272 -14.31 2.28 7.56
N THR A 273 -15.10 3.05 8.31
CA THR A 273 -15.20 2.81 9.77
C THR A 273 -16.06 1.55 10.01
N PRO A 274 -15.60 0.62 10.87
CA PRO A 274 -16.40 -0.54 11.31
C PRO A 274 -17.66 -0.17 12.12
N GLU A 275 -18.02 1.11 12.20
CA GLU A 275 -19.09 1.62 13.07
C GLU A 275 -20.49 1.48 12.45
N LEU A 276 -20.59 1.05 11.18
CA LEU A 276 -21.86 0.69 10.55
C LEU A 276 -22.26 -0.76 10.83
N SER A 277 -22.61 -1.00 12.08
CA SER A 277 -23.10 -2.29 12.58
C SER A 277 -24.24 -2.84 11.74
N GLY A 278 -24.02 -3.98 11.07
CA GLY A 278 -25.06 -4.74 10.38
C GLY A 278 -25.72 -5.77 11.30
N GLY A 279 -26.93 -6.20 10.98
CA GLY A 279 -27.71 -7.20 11.72
C GLY A 279 -28.95 -7.55 10.91
N THR A 280 -29.99 -8.08 11.56
CA THR A 280 -31.28 -8.32 10.90
C THR A 280 -32.44 -7.71 11.67
N VAL A 281 -33.45 -7.23 10.94
CA VAL A 281 -34.75 -6.85 11.52
C VAL A 281 -35.86 -7.43 10.66
N ASP A 282 -36.61 -8.37 11.20
CA ASP A 282 -37.74 -8.98 10.51
C ASP A 282 -39.07 -8.59 11.16
N PHE A 283 -39.89 -7.84 10.41
CA PHE A 283 -41.25 -7.49 10.78
C PHE A 283 -42.25 -8.44 10.10
N TYR A 284 -42.51 -9.58 10.74
CA TYR A 284 -43.60 -10.50 10.36
C TYR A 284 -44.97 -9.93 10.73
N THR A 285 -45.02 -9.08 11.76
CA THR A 285 -46.21 -8.30 12.13
C THR A 285 -46.33 -7.00 11.34
N PRO A 286 -47.54 -6.42 11.24
CA PRO A 286 -47.72 -5.08 10.68
C PRO A 286 -46.86 -4.03 11.41
N CYS A 287 -46.05 -3.28 10.65
CA CYS A 287 -45.21 -2.20 11.16
C CYS A 287 -45.79 -0.83 10.77
N TYR A 288 -45.89 0.07 11.73
CA TYR A 288 -46.40 1.43 11.54
C TYR A 288 -45.35 2.46 11.99
N ILE A 289 -44.81 3.19 11.02
CA ILE A 289 -43.87 4.30 11.26
C ILE A 289 -44.61 5.59 10.92
N GLN A 290 -44.98 6.37 11.93
CA GLN A 290 -45.94 7.46 11.81
C GLN A 290 -45.59 8.65 12.72
N ASN A 291 -46.14 9.83 12.42
CA ASN A 291 -46.06 11.03 13.27
C ASN A 291 -44.63 11.38 13.71
N SER A 292 -43.67 11.48 12.77
CA SER A 292 -42.24 11.72 13.03
C SER A 292 -41.45 10.55 13.64
N GLY A 293 -41.97 9.32 13.58
CA GLY A 293 -41.18 8.12 13.88
C GLY A 293 -40.01 7.97 12.91
N TYR A 294 -38.86 7.54 13.44
CA TYR A 294 -37.60 7.40 12.68
C TYR A 294 -37.09 5.96 12.74
N PHE A 295 -36.95 5.32 11.58
CA PHE A 295 -36.30 4.02 11.45
C PHE A 295 -35.05 4.17 10.59
N TYR A 296 -33.90 3.74 11.12
CA TYR A 296 -32.61 3.77 10.45
C TYR A 296 -32.02 2.37 10.43
N GLY A 297 -32.06 1.74 9.27
CA GLY A 297 -31.53 0.41 9.04
C GLY A 297 -30.01 0.34 8.96
N GLY A 298 -29.30 1.47 8.83
CA GLY A 298 -27.83 1.46 8.75
C GLY A 298 -27.33 0.50 7.66
N ASN A 299 -26.54 -0.50 8.06
CA ASN A 299 -26.06 -1.58 7.18
C ASN A 299 -26.80 -2.92 7.37
N ALA A 300 -27.90 -2.93 8.12
CA ALA A 300 -28.67 -4.13 8.40
C ALA A 300 -29.49 -4.62 7.21
N TYR A 301 -29.88 -5.89 7.27
CA TYR A 301 -30.89 -6.48 6.41
C TYR A 301 -32.26 -6.38 7.09
N VAL A 302 -33.15 -5.56 6.55
CA VAL A 302 -34.45 -5.25 7.15
C VAL A 302 -35.57 -5.74 6.24
N THR A 303 -36.44 -6.59 6.75
CA THR A 303 -37.58 -7.13 6.00
C THR A 303 -38.91 -6.68 6.59
N PHE A 304 -39.76 -6.09 5.75
CA PHE A 304 -41.17 -5.83 6.03
C PHE A 304 -42.03 -6.82 5.23
N TYR A 305 -42.65 -7.78 5.91
CA TYR A 305 -43.45 -8.82 5.26
C TYR A 305 -44.87 -8.38 4.88
N ASN A 306 -45.38 -7.33 5.53
CA ASN A 306 -46.70 -6.76 5.28
C ASN A 306 -46.60 -5.41 4.57
N SER A 307 -47.69 -4.96 3.94
CA SER A 307 -47.75 -3.63 3.33
C SER A 307 -47.48 -2.55 4.37
N ILE A 308 -46.68 -1.55 3.99
CA ILE A 308 -46.31 -0.44 4.87
C ILE A 308 -46.74 0.90 4.26
N SER A 309 -47.28 1.77 5.12
CA SER A 309 -47.78 3.08 4.72
C SER A 309 -47.22 4.17 5.63
N PRO A 310 -45.91 4.50 5.53
CA PRO A 310 -45.32 5.54 6.36
C PRO A 310 -45.99 6.88 6.06
N ASN A 311 -46.27 7.64 7.11
CA ASN A 311 -47.05 8.87 7.02
C ASN A 311 -46.67 9.95 8.02
N GLY A 312 -47.12 11.17 7.73
CA GLY A 312 -46.61 12.36 8.41
C GLY A 312 -45.13 12.54 8.02
N THR A 313 -44.36 13.17 8.90
CA THR A 313 -42.92 13.37 8.75
C THR A 313 -42.10 12.11 9.12
N ALA A 314 -42.66 10.91 8.92
CA ALA A 314 -41.98 9.65 9.18
C ALA A 314 -40.77 9.47 8.25
N VAL A 315 -39.72 8.83 8.77
CA VAL A 315 -38.50 8.52 8.00
C VAL A 315 -38.18 7.04 8.12
N ILE A 316 -37.94 6.40 6.98
CA ILE A 316 -37.36 5.08 6.86
C ILE A 316 -36.08 5.24 6.06
N GLU A 317 -34.95 4.84 6.62
CA GLU A 317 -33.65 5.13 6.02
C GLU A 317 -32.71 3.93 6.08
N THR A 318 -31.86 3.79 5.07
CA THR A 318 -30.72 2.86 5.06
C THR A 318 -29.46 3.57 4.59
N HIS A 319 -28.31 3.04 4.99
CA HIS A 319 -27.00 3.53 4.60
C HIS A 319 -26.40 2.66 3.49
N ASN A 320 -25.70 1.58 3.85
CA ASN A 320 -25.27 0.51 2.92
C ASN A 320 -26.07 -0.79 3.09
N GLY A 321 -27.12 -0.79 3.92
CA GLY A 321 -27.97 -1.94 4.21
C GLY A 321 -29.10 -2.14 3.20
N ILE A 322 -29.95 -3.13 3.46
CA ILE A 322 -31.06 -3.51 2.58
C ILE A 322 -32.40 -3.27 3.29
N LEU A 323 -33.28 -2.49 2.68
CA LEU A 323 -34.69 -2.39 3.04
C LEU A 323 -35.52 -3.20 2.05
N LEU A 324 -36.05 -4.33 2.49
CA LEU A 324 -36.86 -5.22 1.68
C LEU A 324 -38.34 -5.13 2.09
N PHE A 325 -39.18 -4.66 1.18
CA PHE A 325 -40.63 -4.60 1.31
C PHE A 325 -41.25 -5.72 0.47
N LYS A 326 -41.75 -6.78 1.12
CA LYS A 326 -42.32 -7.97 0.44
C LYS A 326 -43.72 -7.72 -0.13
N ALA A 327 -44.34 -6.60 0.20
CA ALA A 327 -45.70 -6.22 -0.19
C ALA A 327 -45.75 -4.76 -0.63
N ASP A 328 -46.94 -4.14 -0.64
CA ASP A 328 -47.10 -2.77 -1.14
C ASP A 328 -46.46 -1.71 -0.23
N LEU A 329 -45.85 -0.70 -0.86
CA LEU A 329 -45.27 0.47 -0.22
C LEU A 329 -46.06 1.73 -0.58
N THR A 330 -46.66 2.41 0.40
CA THR A 330 -47.38 3.68 0.18
C THR A 330 -46.84 4.80 1.06
N ALA A 331 -45.92 5.62 0.55
CA ALA A 331 -45.43 6.79 1.29
C ALA A 331 -46.34 8.00 1.06
N HIS A 332 -46.77 8.65 2.14
CA HIS A 332 -47.61 9.83 2.03
C HIS A 332 -47.45 10.87 3.14
N SER A 333 -48.08 12.02 2.97
CA SER A 333 -48.13 13.09 3.98
C SER A 333 -46.76 13.55 4.47
N THR A 334 -45.79 13.78 3.57
CA THR A 334 -44.39 14.16 3.88
C THR A 334 -43.45 13.06 4.38
N ALA A 335 -43.83 11.79 4.24
CA ALA A 335 -42.98 10.67 4.63
C ALA A 335 -41.78 10.51 3.68
N ASN A 336 -40.61 10.15 4.22
CA ASN A 336 -39.36 9.99 3.49
C ASN A 336 -38.85 8.55 3.58
N ILE A 337 -38.43 8.02 2.44
CA ILE A 337 -37.73 6.74 2.33
C ILE A 337 -36.37 7.02 1.69
N ASN A 338 -35.30 6.81 2.45
CA ASN A 338 -33.98 7.33 2.13
C ASN A 338 -32.95 6.21 1.99
N ILE A 339 -32.07 6.38 1.02
CA ILE A 339 -30.74 5.77 0.96
C ILE A 339 -29.74 6.92 1.13
N THR A 340 -28.80 6.75 2.05
CA THR A 340 -27.80 7.80 2.37
C THR A 340 -26.43 7.56 1.74
N CYS A 341 -26.10 6.32 1.34
CA CYS A 341 -24.92 5.97 0.53
C CYS A 341 -25.26 4.91 -0.53
N GLU A 342 -24.69 3.71 -0.47
CA GLU A 342 -24.77 2.66 -1.50
C GLU A 342 -25.77 1.54 -1.18
N GLY A 343 -26.69 1.80 -0.25
CA GLY A 343 -27.69 0.82 0.22
C GLY A 343 -28.73 0.45 -0.83
N THR A 344 -29.61 -0.48 -0.46
CA THR A 344 -30.64 -1.02 -1.37
C THR A 344 -32.04 -0.85 -0.80
N ILE A 345 -32.98 -0.39 -1.64
CA ILE A 345 -34.42 -0.49 -1.41
C ILE A 345 -34.98 -1.48 -2.42
N GLN A 346 -35.67 -2.52 -1.96
CA GLN A 346 -36.39 -3.45 -2.82
C GLN A 346 -37.86 -3.52 -2.41
N VAL A 347 -38.76 -3.32 -3.38
CA VAL A 347 -40.20 -3.43 -3.19
C VAL A 347 -40.75 -4.48 -4.14
N ASP A 348 -41.17 -5.63 -3.60
CA ASP A 348 -41.74 -6.72 -4.41
C ASP A 348 -43.18 -6.39 -4.87
N GLY A 349 -43.92 -5.60 -4.07
CA GLY A 349 -45.29 -5.14 -4.36
C GLY A 349 -45.34 -3.82 -5.14
N ASN A 350 -46.51 -3.16 -5.13
CA ASN A 350 -46.68 -1.87 -5.78
C ASN A 350 -46.10 -0.73 -4.92
N THR A 351 -45.53 0.28 -5.58
CA THR A 351 -45.06 1.50 -4.93
C THR A 351 -45.94 2.69 -5.32
N THR A 352 -46.52 3.36 -4.33
CA THR A 352 -47.31 4.59 -4.52
C THR A 352 -46.77 5.73 -3.66
N LEU A 353 -46.39 6.85 -4.29
CA LEU A 353 -45.99 8.08 -3.62
C LEU A 353 -47.05 9.15 -3.82
N LYS A 354 -47.61 9.67 -2.72
CA LYS A 354 -48.72 10.66 -2.78
C LYS A 354 -48.63 11.69 -1.68
N SER A 355 -49.34 12.81 -1.80
CA SER A 355 -49.41 13.83 -0.73
C SER A 355 -48.03 14.21 -0.17
N ALA A 356 -47.08 14.46 -1.08
CA ALA A 356 -45.66 14.72 -0.77
C ALA A 356 -44.92 13.55 -0.09
N GLY A 357 -45.15 12.29 -0.48
CA GLY A 357 -44.24 11.19 -0.11
C GLY A 357 -42.97 11.18 -0.96
N TYR A 358 -41.84 10.82 -0.39
CA TYR A 358 -40.52 10.88 -1.03
C TYR A 358 -39.78 9.54 -1.02
N ILE A 359 -39.11 9.23 -2.12
CA ILE A 359 -37.99 8.28 -2.18
C ILE A 359 -36.74 9.08 -2.58
N ASN A 360 -35.66 8.97 -1.79
CA ASN A 360 -34.39 9.65 -2.02
C ASN A 360 -33.26 8.61 -2.06
N ALA A 361 -32.56 8.47 -3.19
CA ALA A 361 -31.72 7.30 -3.43
C ALA A 361 -30.21 7.55 -3.43
N MET A 362 -29.75 8.80 -3.45
CA MET A 362 -28.32 9.18 -3.52
C MET A 362 -27.53 8.30 -4.52
N GLY A 363 -26.65 7.39 -4.09
CA GLY A 363 -25.88 6.50 -4.96
C GLY A 363 -26.37 5.04 -5.05
N GLY A 364 -27.34 4.64 -4.21
CA GLY A 364 -27.67 3.24 -4.00
C GLY A 364 -28.52 2.56 -5.08
N ASN A 365 -29.09 1.40 -4.75
CA ASN A 365 -29.90 0.59 -5.66
C ASN A 365 -31.38 0.60 -5.27
N ILE A 366 -32.28 0.73 -6.25
CA ILE A 366 -33.71 0.58 -6.04
C ILE A 366 -34.29 -0.48 -6.98
N TYR A 367 -35.05 -1.43 -6.43
CA TYR A 367 -35.76 -2.45 -7.18
C TYR A 367 -37.27 -2.27 -7.00
N PHE A 368 -37.98 -1.99 -8.08
CA PHE A 368 -39.44 -1.93 -8.13
C PHE A 368 -39.99 -3.15 -8.87
N GLY A 369 -40.44 -4.14 -8.09
CA GLY A 369 -41.03 -5.38 -8.57
C GLY A 369 -42.44 -5.23 -9.14
N GLY A 370 -43.28 -4.41 -8.49
CA GLY A 370 -44.64 -4.10 -8.92
C GLY A 370 -44.78 -2.74 -9.63
N ASN A 371 -46.03 -2.28 -9.80
CA ASN A 371 -46.30 -1.01 -10.49
C ASN A 371 -45.83 0.19 -9.66
N LEU A 372 -45.34 1.22 -10.34
CA LEU A 372 -44.83 2.45 -9.74
C LEU A 372 -45.73 3.62 -10.08
N ARG A 373 -46.22 4.35 -9.07
CA ARG A 373 -47.05 5.54 -9.28
C ARG A 373 -46.65 6.70 -8.38
N THR A 374 -46.40 7.87 -8.99
CA THR A 374 -46.33 9.15 -8.26
C THR A 374 -47.61 9.93 -8.55
N GLU A 375 -48.35 10.39 -7.53
CA GLU A 375 -49.64 11.07 -7.72
C GLU A 375 -49.50 12.55 -8.10
N LYS A 376 -50.38 13.05 -8.97
CA LYS A 376 -50.40 14.44 -9.47
C LYS A 376 -49.99 15.51 -8.45
N SER A 377 -48.99 16.33 -8.84
CA SER A 377 -48.50 17.48 -8.05
C SER A 377 -48.05 17.12 -6.63
N SER A 378 -47.73 15.85 -6.39
CA SER A 378 -47.31 15.27 -5.12
C SER A 378 -46.41 14.06 -5.41
N GLY A 379 -45.77 13.45 -4.41
CA GLY A 379 -44.93 12.26 -4.67
C GLY A 379 -43.65 12.60 -5.44
N THR A 380 -42.49 12.23 -4.92
CA THR A 380 -41.22 12.56 -5.57
C THR A 380 -40.21 11.44 -5.42
N ILE A 381 -39.59 11.08 -6.54
CA ILE A 381 -38.43 10.21 -6.58
C ILE A 381 -37.23 11.09 -6.91
N ASN A 382 -36.29 11.18 -5.98
CA ASN A 382 -34.99 11.82 -6.17
C ASN A 382 -33.95 10.72 -6.36
N ALA A 383 -33.58 10.45 -7.61
CA ALA A 383 -32.72 9.32 -7.94
C ALA A 383 -31.24 9.58 -7.58
N GLY A 384 -30.75 10.81 -7.64
CA GLY A 384 -29.33 11.08 -7.39
C GLY A 384 -28.46 10.38 -8.45
N GLY A 385 -27.38 9.71 -8.05
CA GLY A 385 -26.57 8.81 -8.88
C GLY A 385 -26.94 7.33 -8.78
N SER A 386 -28.13 6.99 -8.29
CA SER A 386 -28.58 5.60 -8.06
C SER A 386 -28.71 4.76 -9.32
N THR A 387 -28.84 3.44 -9.13
CA THR A 387 -29.37 2.54 -10.17
C THR A 387 -30.78 2.07 -9.79
N ILE A 388 -31.74 2.27 -10.69
CA ILE A 388 -33.15 1.94 -10.47
C ILE A 388 -33.56 0.84 -11.45
N TYR A 389 -33.93 -0.33 -10.93
CA TYR A 389 -34.46 -1.46 -11.67
C TYR A 389 -35.98 -1.47 -11.56
N PHE A 390 -36.66 -1.51 -12.69
CA PHE A 390 -38.11 -1.57 -12.78
C PHE A 390 -38.55 -2.81 -13.56
N SER A 391 -39.39 -3.64 -12.94
CA SER A 391 -39.99 -4.84 -13.56
C SER A 391 -41.52 -4.84 -13.57
N GLY A 392 -42.15 -3.78 -13.03
CA GLY A 392 -43.60 -3.62 -13.01
C GLY A 392 -44.19 -3.41 -14.41
N SER A 393 -45.51 -3.57 -14.54
CA SER A 393 -46.19 -3.38 -15.84
C SER A 393 -46.49 -1.92 -16.16
N SER A 394 -46.61 -1.05 -15.15
CA SER A 394 -46.82 0.39 -15.37
C SER A 394 -45.99 1.26 -14.44
N PHE A 395 -45.36 2.28 -15.03
CA PHE A 395 -44.80 3.42 -14.32
C PHE A 395 -45.59 4.68 -14.71
N GLU A 396 -46.42 5.16 -13.79
CA GLU A 396 -47.23 6.38 -13.93
C GLU A 396 -46.62 7.53 -13.12
N ASN A 397 -45.86 8.40 -13.80
CA ASN A 397 -45.21 9.56 -13.19
C ASN A 397 -46.08 10.83 -13.27
N GLU A 398 -47.15 10.92 -12.49
CA GLU A 398 -47.99 12.12 -12.40
C GLU A 398 -47.40 13.20 -11.45
N GLY A 399 -46.51 12.78 -10.55
CA GLY A 399 -45.79 13.60 -9.59
C GLY A 399 -44.46 14.16 -10.14
N TYR A 400 -43.35 13.79 -9.50
CA TYR A 400 -41.99 14.18 -9.91
C TYR A 400 -41.03 12.98 -9.90
N PHE A 401 -40.27 12.83 -10.98
CA PHE A 401 -39.08 11.98 -11.07
C PHE A 401 -37.89 12.89 -11.41
N ASN A 402 -36.94 12.99 -10.50
CA ASN A 402 -35.73 13.78 -10.65
C ASN A 402 -34.56 12.80 -10.88
N ALA A 403 -34.15 12.65 -12.14
CA ALA A 403 -33.20 11.63 -12.57
C ALA A 403 -31.77 11.81 -12.03
N GLY A 404 -31.35 13.04 -11.66
CA GLY A 404 -29.96 13.28 -11.24
C GLY A 404 -28.95 12.79 -12.28
N THR A 405 -28.01 11.94 -11.84
CA THR A 405 -27.06 11.20 -12.67
C THR A 405 -27.34 9.68 -12.68
N SER A 406 -28.59 9.27 -12.40
CA SER A 406 -28.96 7.86 -12.19
C SER A 406 -28.96 7.02 -13.46
N THR A 407 -28.89 5.70 -13.29
CA THR A 407 -29.22 4.73 -14.34
C THR A 407 -30.58 4.11 -14.09
N PHE A 408 -31.50 4.28 -15.03
CA PHE A 408 -32.83 3.64 -14.98
C PHE A 408 -32.86 2.43 -15.90
N VAL A 409 -33.23 1.27 -15.36
CA VAL A 409 -33.20 -0.03 -16.03
C VAL A 409 -34.63 -0.57 -16.11
N PHE A 410 -35.15 -0.72 -17.33
CA PHE A 410 -36.36 -1.48 -17.61
C PHE A 410 -36.00 -2.95 -17.81
N SER A 411 -36.61 -3.84 -17.02
CA SER A 411 -36.31 -5.27 -17.02
C SER A 411 -37.59 -6.12 -17.05
N GLY A 412 -37.65 -7.09 -17.96
CA GLY A 412 -38.74 -8.06 -18.10
C GLY A 412 -40.07 -7.51 -18.65
N GLY A 413 -40.87 -8.39 -19.26
CA GLY A 413 -42.31 -8.17 -19.54
C GLY A 413 -42.68 -6.97 -20.43
N SER A 414 -43.99 -6.75 -20.57
CA SER A 414 -44.54 -5.57 -21.24
C SER A 414 -44.76 -4.46 -20.21
N GLN A 415 -44.26 -3.26 -20.51
CA GLN A 415 -44.14 -2.15 -19.58
C GLN A 415 -44.58 -0.85 -20.25
N GLU A 416 -45.45 -0.09 -19.60
CA GLU A 416 -45.86 1.24 -20.06
C GLU A 416 -45.30 2.32 -19.14
N PHE A 417 -44.64 3.31 -19.73
CA PHE A 417 -44.20 4.51 -19.02
C PHE A 417 -44.98 5.74 -19.47
N SER A 418 -45.64 6.40 -18.52
CA SER A 418 -46.39 7.63 -18.72
C SER A 418 -46.00 8.71 -17.71
N THR A 419 -46.21 9.96 -18.10
CA THR A 419 -46.07 11.10 -17.20
C THR A 419 -47.28 12.03 -17.32
N HIS A 420 -47.39 13.00 -16.42
CA HIS A 420 -48.48 13.96 -16.45
C HIS A 420 -48.52 14.71 -17.79
N SER A 421 -49.72 14.81 -18.37
CA SER A 421 -50.03 15.46 -19.64
C SER A 421 -49.53 16.90 -19.90
N TRP A 422 -49.07 17.66 -18.90
CA TRP A 422 -48.47 19.00 -19.11
C TRP A 422 -46.95 18.95 -19.28
N ARG A 423 -46.30 17.83 -18.97
CA ARG A 423 -44.88 17.62 -19.23
C ARG A 423 -44.71 17.20 -20.69
N ALA A 424 -43.72 17.81 -21.35
CA ALA A 424 -43.38 17.44 -22.72
C ALA A 424 -42.65 16.08 -22.74
N ASP A 425 -41.70 15.92 -21.82
CA ASP A 425 -40.69 14.86 -21.89
C ASP A 425 -40.64 13.99 -20.63
N ASN A 426 -40.36 12.72 -20.87
CA ASN A 426 -39.94 11.70 -19.95
C ASN A 426 -38.41 11.74 -19.87
N THR A 427 -37.86 12.35 -18.82
CA THR A 427 -36.41 12.58 -18.69
C THR A 427 -35.73 11.51 -17.84
N PHE A 428 -34.69 10.90 -18.40
CA PHE A 428 -33.76 10.00 -17.74
C PHE A 428 -32.32 10.54 -17.86
N TYR A 429 -31.41 10.12 -16.99
CA TYR A 429 -30.00 10.42 -17.17
C TYR A 429 -29.32 9.35 -18.03
N ASN A 430 -29.16 8.14 -17.50
CA ASN A 430 -28.94 6.94 -18.31
C ASN A 430 -30.23 6.12 -18.36
N LEU A 431 -30.47 5.48 -19.51
CA LEU A 431 -31.61 4.61 -19.72
C LEU A 431 -31.16 3.28 -20.34
N VAL A 432 -31.50 2.18 -19.69
CA VAL A 432 -31.21 0.82 -20.15
C VAL A 432 -32.53 0.06 -20.32
N VAL A 433 -32.69 -0.60 -21.46
CA VAL A 433 -33.77 -1.56 -21.73
C VAL A 433 -33.15 -2.93 -21.90
N GLU A 434 -33.31 -3.80 -20.91
CA GLU A 434 -32.71 -5.13 -20.90
C GLU A 434 -33.41 -6.11 -21.85
N ILE A 435 -32.76 -7.24 -22.09
CA ILE A 435 -33.30 -8.34 -22.89
C ILE A 435 -34.68 -8.79 -22.37
N GLY A 436 -35.64 -8.90 -23.28
CA GLY A 436 -36.99 -9.36 -22.96
C GLY A 436 -37.91 -8.32 -22.31
N ALA A 437 -37.47 -7.08 -22.12
CA ALA A 437 -38.34 -5.95 -21.80
C ALA A 437 -38.99 -5.39 -23.09
N ASP A 438 -40.30 -5.14 -23.04
CA ASP A 438 -41.08 -4.49 -24.10
C ASP A 438 -41.69 -3.21 -23.54
N VAL A 439 -40.98 -2.10 -23.75
CA VAL A 439 -41.24 -0.81 -23.12
C VAL A 439 -41.93 0.13 -24.09
N GLN A 440 -43.09 0.65 -23.71
CA GLN A 440 -43.82 1.68 -24.45
C GLN A 440 -43.79 3.01 -23.69
N SER A 441 -43.33 4.09 -24.35
CA SER A 441 -43.41 5.45 -23.82
C SER A 441 -44.52 6.25 -24.48
N THR A 442 -45.40 6.84 -23.66
CA THR A 442 -46.56 7.63 -24.10
C THR A 442 -46.27 9.12 -24.34
N HIS A 443 -45.04 9.55 -24.06
CA HIS A 443 -44.58 10.94 -24.17
C HIS A 443 -43.22 11.01 -24.90
N ASN A 444 -42.71 12.21 -25.14
CA ASN A 444 -41.35 12.34 -25.66
C ASN A 444 -40.37 11.77 -24.64
N VAL A 445 -39.23 11.25 -25.08
CA VAL A 445 -38.18 10.70 -24.23
C VAL A 445 -36.94 11.57 -24.37
N MET A 446 -36.38 11.99 -23.23
CA MET A 446 -35.10 12.69 -23.15
C MET A 446 -34.14 11.88 -22.28
N VAL A 447 -32.99 11.52 -22.82
CA VAL A 447 -31.90 10.82 -22.12
C VAL A 447 -30.70 11.76 -22.09
N LEU A 448 -30.35 12.26 -20.90
CA LEU A 448 -29.33 13.30 -20.71
C LEU A 448 -27.90 12.79 -20.90
N ASN A 449 -27.70 11.48 -20.86
CA ASN A 449 -26.44 10.79 -21.14
C ASN A 449 -26.73 9.56 -22.02
N ASP A 450 -26.48 8.33 -21.57
CA ASP A 450 -26.44 7.17 -22.47
C ASP A 450 -27.77 6.39 -22.52
N LEU A 451 -28.13 5.91 -23.71
CA LEU A 451 -29.27 5.03 -23.97
C LEU A 451 -28.78 3.69 -24.51
N GLU A 452 -29.11 2.61 -23.81
CA GLU A 452 -28.80 1.24 -24.22
C GLU A 452 -30.08 0.40 -24.35
N VAL A 453 -30.26 -0.25 -25.50
CA VAL A 453 -31.30 -1.25 -25.70
C VAL A 453 -30.64 -2.58 -26.06
N SER A 454 -30.79 -3.58 -25.19
CA SER A 454 -30.19 -4.90 -25.39
C SER A 454 -30.80 -5.63 -26.61
N GLU A 455 -30.05 -6.59 -27.16
CA GLU A 455 -30.55 -7.51 -28.19
C GLU A 455 -31.84 -8.21 -27.70
N ALA A 456 -32.91 -8.14 -28.50
CA ALA A 456 -34.24 -8.65 -28.17
C ALA A 456 -34.98 -7.92 -27.01
N GLY A 457 -34.51 -6.74 -26.58
CA GLY A 457 -35.37 -5.73 -25.97
C GLY A 457 -36.22 -5.02 -27.03
N SER A 458 -37.24 -4.28 -26.60
CA SER A 458 -38.09 -3.45 -27.46
C SER A 458 -38.36 -2.12 -26.75
N PHE A 459 -38.02 -1.00 -27.40
CA PHE A 459 -38.33 0.32 -26.89
C PHE A 459 -39.15 1.12 -27.90
N THR A 460 -40.46 1.18 -27.67
CA THR A 460 -41.42 1.85 -28.54
C THR A 460 -41.78 3.23 -28.02
N ILE A 461 -41.58 4.25 -28.84
CA ILE A 461 -42.02 5.62 -28.58
C ILE A 461 -43.31 5.86 -29.36
N GLU A 462 -44.36 6.32 -28.69
CA GLU A 462 -45.66 6.50 -29.32
C GLU A 462 -45.62 7.40 -30.57
N PRO A 463 -46.44 7.11 -31.60
CA PRO A 463 -46.46 7.91 -32.83
C PRO A 463 -46.62 9.41 -32.57
N GLY A 464 -45.70 10.21 -33.11
CA GLY A 464 -45.69 11.66 -32.97
C GLY A 464 -44.92 12.20 -31.76
N LYS A 465 -44.38 11.34 -30.90
CA LYS A 465 -43.44 11.69 -29.82
C LYS A 465 -41.99 11.59 -30.29
N THR A 466 -41.07 12.26 -29.60
CA THR A 466 -39.65 12.33 -29.97
C THR A 466 -38.74 11.55 -29.03
N LEU A 467 -37.56 11.17 -29.52
CA LEU A 467 -36.43 10.69 -28.71
C LEU A 467 -35.26 11.66 -28.85
N ASP A 468 -34.63 12.01 -27.75
CA ASP A 468 -33.43 12.85 -27.68
C ASP A 468 -32.45 12.22 -26.68
N ALA A 469 -31.37 11.63 -27.19
CA ALA A 469 -30.36 10.97 -26.37
C ALA A 469 -29.00 11.63 -26.59
N VAL A 470 -28.51 12.31 -25.55
CA VAL A 470 -27.32 13.17 -25.63
C VAL A 470 -26.04 12.37 -25.79
N GLY A 471 -25.90 11.26 -25.05
CA GLY A 471 -24.71 10.40 -25.05
C GLY A 471 -24.76 9.33 -26.13
N TYR A 472 -24.20 8.17 -25.83
CA TYR A 472 -24.18 7.02 -26.73
C TYR A 472 -25.57 6.40 -26.86
N VAL A 473 -25.89 5.93 -28.07
CA VAL A 473 -27.08 5.13 -28.34
C VAL A 473 -26.61 3.78 -28.88
N THR A 474 -27.01 2.70 -28.24
CA THR A 474 -26.75 1.32 -28.68
C THR A 474 -28.05 0.55 -28.79
N GLY A 475 -28.11 -0.40 -29.73
CA GLY A 475 -29.31 -1.19 -29.97
C GLY A 475 -30.39 -0.42 -30.73
N GLU A 476 -29.99 0.47 -31.63
CA GLU A 476 -30.86 1.30 -32.45
C GLU A 476 -31.89 0.49 -33.26
N ASP A 477 -31.56 -0.75 -33.63
CA ASP A 477 -32.47 -1.67 -34.33
C ASP A 477 -33.69 -2.08 -33.48
N TYR A 478 -33.63 -1.89 -32.16
CA TYR A 478 -34.67 -2.22 -31.19
C TYR A 478 -35.41 -0.99 -30.66
N ILE A 479 -35.14 0.19 -31.22
CA ILE A 479 -35.81 1.45 -30.90
C ILE A 479 -36.84 1.76 -32.01
N PHE A 480 -38.12 1.79 -31.64
CA PHE A 480 -39.22 1.99 -32.58
C PHE A 480 -39.84 3.39 -32.40
N THR A 481 -39.67 4.25 -33.42
CA THR A 481 -40.27 5.59 -33.49
C THR A 481 -40.57 5.95 -34.94
N ASN A 482 -41.48 6.90 -35.17
CA ASN A 482 -41.76 7.46 -36.50
C ASN A 482 -41.08 8.80 -36.77
N ARG A 483 -40.20 9.24 -35.87
CA ARG A 483 -39.46 10.49 -35.95
C ARG A 483 -37.95 10.24 -35.98
N PRO A 484 -37.19 11.09 -36.71
CA PRO A 484 -35.75 10.95 -36.77
C PRO A 484 -35.11 11.33 -35.43
N TYR A 485 -33.97 10.71 -35.11
CA TYR A 485 -33.05 11.04 -34.01
C TYR A 485 -31.60 10.75 -34.42
N ILE A 486 -30.62 11.34 -33.73
CA ILE A 486 -29.19 11.12 -33.99
C ILE A 486 -28.69 9.93 -33.14
N ILE A 487 -28.19 8.89 -33.80
CA ILE A 487 -27.59 7.70 -33.17
C ILE A 487 -26.18 8.02 -32.67
N SER A 488 -25.34 8.64 -33.50
CA SER A 488 -23.94 8.90 -33.20
C SER A 488 -23.36 10.04 -34.03
N ILE A 489 -22.18 10.50 -33.66
CA ILE A 489 -21.36 11.42 -34.44
C ILE A 489 -19.99 10.78 -34.61
N VAL A 490 -19.54 10.68 -35.87
CA VAL A 490 -18.21 10.19 -36.24
C VAL A 490 -17.32 11.38 -36.53
N ILE A 491 -16.14 11.44 -35.93
CA ILE A 491 -15.11 12.45 -36.21
C ILE A 491 -14.25 11.93 -37.37
N ASN A 492 -14.28 12.61 -38.52
CA ASN A 492 -13.60 12.14 -39.72
C ASN A 492 -12.18 12.73 -39.85
N SER A 493 -11.95 13.91 -39.28
CA SER A 493 -10.66 14.61 -39.21
C SER A 493 -10.75 15.75 -38.18
N GLU A 494 -9.68 16.52 -38.00
CA GLU A 494 -9.58 17.61 -37.02
C GLU A 494 -10.73 18.65 -37.08
N ASN A 495 -11.44 18.80 -38.20
CA ASN A 495 -12.53 19.78 -38.33
C ASN A 495 -13.75 19.28 -39.11
N THR A 496 -13.91 17.96 -39.28
CA THR A 496 -15.10 17.40 -39.96
C THR A 496 -15.72 16.27 -39.18
N ILE A 497 -17.06 16.30 -39.09
CA ILE A 497 -17.86 15.30 -38.38
C ILE A 497 -18.98 14.78 -39.28
N THR A 498 -19.48 13.57 -38.99
CA THR A 498 -20.65 12.97 -39.64
C THR A 498 -21.67 12.60 -38.56
N ALA A 499 -22.85 13.21 -38.60
CA ALA A 499 -23.98 12.82 -37.76
C ALA A 499 -24.77 11.68 -38.43
N VAL A 500 -24.98 10.58 -37.71
CA VAL A 500 -25.69 9.39 -38.19
C VAL A 500 -27.09 9.37 -37.60
N PHE A 501 -28.11 9.29 -38.45
CA PHE A 501 -29.52 9.23 -38.06
C PHE A 501 -30.07 7.81 -38.21
N ASN A 502 -31.12 7.51 -37.44
CA ASN A 502 -31.81 6.22 -37.45
C ASN A 502 -32.57 5.91 -38.75
N GLU A 503 -32.83 6.92 -39.58
CA GLU A 503 -33.66 6.77 -40.78
C GLU A 503 -33.27 7.76 -41.90
N PRO A 504 -33.75 7.55 -43.14
CA PRO A 504 -33.56 8.48 -44.25
C PRO A 504 -34.16 9.87 -44.01
N LEU A 505 -33.42 10.91 -44.39
CA LEU A 505 -33.79 12.31 -44.18
C LEU A 505 -34.32 13.00 -45.44
N ASP A 506 -35.16 14.01 -45.24
CA ASP A 506 -35.60 14.94 -46.29
C ASP A 506 -34.42 15.81 -46.76
N PRO A 507 -34.08 15.81 -48.07
CA PRO A 507 -32.90 16.51 -48.57
C PRO A 507 -32.89 18.02 -48.37
N VAL A 508 -34.05 18.68 -48.24
CA VAL A 508 -34.14 20.14 -48.10
C VAL A 508 -33.81 20.55 -46.67
N SER A 509 -34.51 19.95 -45.70
CA SER A 509 -34.34 20.27 -44.28
C SER A 509 -32.97 19.84 -43.76
N SER A 510 -32.47 18.68 -44.17
CA SER A 510 -31.18 18.15 -43.70
C SER A 510 -29.96 18.87 -44.28
N GLN A 511 -30.07 19.51 -45.45
CA GLN A 511 -28.97 20.29 -46.05
C GLN A 511 -29.09 21.80 -45.79
N THR A 512 -29.96 22.22 -44.86
CA THR A 512 -30.08 23.63 -44.47
C THR A 512 -29.12 23.93 -43.32
N ALA A 513 -28.06 24.70 -43.57
CA ALA A 513 -27.01 24.98 -42.55
C ALA A 513 -27.54 25.61 -41.25
N SER A 514 -28.56 26.47 -41.32
CA SER A 514 -29.15 27.12 -40.12
C SER A 514 -29.85 26.15 -39.16
N ASN A 515 -29.98 24.88 -39.54
CA ASN A 515 -30.55 23.83 -38.69
C ASN A 515 -29.52 23.22 -37.73
N TYR A 516 -28.24 23.56 -37.87
CA TYR A 516 -27.14 23.02 -37.07
C TYR A 516 -26.40 24.14 -36.32
N ARG A 517 -25.96 23.82 -35.10
CA ARG A 517 -24.96 24.58 -34.36
C ARG A 517 -24.15 23.64 -33.47
N VAL A 518 -22.95 24.03 -33.09
CA VAL A 518 -22.14 23.29 -32.10
C VAL A 518 -22.05 24.09 -30.82
N GLU A 519 -22.25 23.41 -29.70
CA GLU A 519 -22.08 23.94 -28.35
C GLU A 519 -20.89 23.28 -27.66
N ASN A 520 -20.25 24.00 -26.74
CA ASN A 520 -19.29 23.43 -25.79
C ASN A 520 -20.01 22.87 -24.54
N GLU A 521 -19.25 22.31 -23.60
CA GLU A 521 -19.77 21.77 -22.33
C GLU A 521 -20.60 22.77 -21.51
N THR A 522 -20.27 24.06 -21.56
CA THR A 522 -21.04 25.12 -20.88
C THR A 522 -22.37 25.49 -21.57
N GLY A 523 -22.69 24.87 -22.71
CA GLY A 523 -23.87 25.15 -23.52
C GLY A 523 -23.76 26.41 -24.39
N ASN A 524 -22.57 27.00 -24.49
CA ASN A 524 -22.35 28.16 -25.35
C ASN A 524 -22.18 27.70 -26.80
N THR A 525 -22.88 28.35 -27.73
CA THR A 525 -22.68 28.10 -29.16
C THR A 525 -21.30 28.62 -29.57
N ILE A 526 -20.48 27.72 -30.13
CA ILE A 526 -19.11 28.02 -30.57
C ILE A 526 -18.96 27.97 -32.10
N ASP A 527 -19.90 27.34 -32.81
CA ASP A 527 -19.85 27.24 -34.26
C ASP A 527 -21.24 27.07 -34.90
N TYR A 528 -21.35 27.51 -36.17
CA TYR A 528 -22.48 27.25 -37.06
C TYR A 528 -21.93 26.53 -38.31
N PRO A 529 -21.93 25.18 -38.33
CA PRO A 529 -21.29 24.40 -39.37
C PRO A 529 -21.78 24.76 -40.78
N LEU A 530 -20.86 24.75 -41.75
CA LEU A 530 -21.15 25.10 -43.14
C LEU A 530 -21.31 23.85 -44.02
N ASN A 531 -22.07 24.01 -45.11
CA ASN A 531 -22.24 23.00 -46.17
C ASN A 531 -22.62 21.60 -45.64
N PRO A 532 -23.74 21.42 -44.92
CA PRO A 532 -24.23 20.09 -44.59
C PRO A 532 -24.47 19.28 -45.86
N VAL A 533 -23.87 18.09 -45.95
CA VAL A 533 -23.97 17.19 -47.11
C VAL A 533 -24.68 15.91 -46.68
N LEU A 534 -25.78 15.60 -47.35
CA LEU A 534 -26.54 14.37 -47.14
C LEU A 534 -25.87 13.18 -47.86
N GLY A 535 -25.66 12.08 -47.14
CA GLY A 535 -25.02 10.87 -47.63
C GLY A 535 -25.37 9.61 -46.81
N GLY A 536 -24.47 8.63 -46.81
CA GLY A 536 -24.67 7.33 -46.15
C GLY A 536 -25.46 6.33 -47.00
N VAL A 537 -25.58 5.08 -46.51
CA VAL A 537 -26.14 3.94 -47.26
C VAL A 537 -27.63 4.14 -47.61
N ASN A 538 -28.34 5.06 -46.96
CA ASN A 538 -29.75 5.38 -47.26
C ASN A 538 -30.11 6.87 -47.07
N ASN A 539 -29.19 7.82 -47.33
CA ASN A 539 -29.41 9.24 -47.03
C ASN A 539 -29.76 9.49 -45.55
N ASN A 540 -29.03 8.84 -44.64
CA ASN A 540 -29.21 8.95 -43.19
C ASN A 540 -27.99 9.56 -42.47
N GLU A 541 -26.99 10.03 -43.22
CA GLU A 541 -25.78 10.64 -42.66
C GLU A 541 -25.65 12.09 -43.13
N ILE A 542 -25.22 12.97 -42.23
CA ILE A 542 -24.93 14.38 -42.53
C ILE A 542 -23.49 14.69 -42.18
N SER A 543 -22.68 14.95 -43.20
CA SER A 543 -21.33 15.46 -43.01
C SER A 543 -21.34 16.99 -42.86
N LEU A 544 -20.58 17.47 -41.88
CA LEU A 544 -20.49 18.87 -41.47
C LEU A 544 -19.00 19.27 -41.39
N THR A 545 -18.69 20.47 -41.86
CA THR A 545 -17.37 21.10 -41.67
C THR A 545 -17.47 22.14 -40.56
N LEU A 546 -16.61 22.01 -39.55
CA LEU A 546 -16.54 22.88 -38.38
C LEU A 546 -15.62 24.09 -38.65
N GLY A 547 -15.96 25.23 -38.06
CA GLY A 547 -15.16 26.46 -38.09
C GLY A 547 -13.93 26.44 -37.16
N PHE A 548 -13.67 25.32 -36.47
CA PHE A 548 -12.59 25.14 -35.51
C PHE A 548 -12.03 23.72 -35.56
N ASN A 549 -10.83 23.53 -35.00
CA ASN A 549 -10.24 22.20 -34.84
C ASN A 549 -10.70 21.59 -33.51
N ILE A 550 -11.20 20.37 -33.58
CA ILE A 550 -11.58 19.55 -32.43
C ILE A 550 -10.35 19.34 -31.56
N VAL A 551 -10.52 19.56 -30.26
CA VAL A 551 -9.49 19.33 -29.25
C VAL A 551 -9.82 18.00 -28.59
N SER A 552 -8.83 17.10 -28.51
CA SER A 552 -9.01 15.82 -27.85
C SER A 552 -9.31 15.98 -26.35
N ASP A 553 -10.08 15.05 -25.82
CA ASP A 553 -10.55 14.99 -24.43
C ASP A 553 -11.42 16.21 -24.02
N VAL A 554 -12.06 16.88 -24.99
CA VAL A 554 -13.05 17.95 -24.78
C VAL A 554 -14.40 17.57 -25.37
N ASP A 555 -15.47 17.66 -24.56
CA ASP A 555 -16.83 17.39 -25.00
C ASP A 555 -17.41 18.53 -25.85
N TYR A 556 -17.93 18.14 -27.01
CA TYR A 556 -18.69 19.02 -27.90
C TYR A 556 -20.10 18.46 -28.13
N TYR A 557 -21.04 19.33 -28.48
CA TYR A 557 -22.42 18.95 -28.70
C TYR A 557 -22.95 19.51 -30.02
N LEU A 558 -23.38 18.63 -30.92
CA LEU A 558 -24.12 19.04 -32.11
C LEU A 558 -25.58 19.26 -31.71
N ILE A 559 -26.13 20.42 -32.06
CA ILE A 559 -27.55 20.71 -31.89
C ILE A 559 -28.23 20.79 -33.25
N GLY A 560 -29.26 19.95 -33.45
CA GLY A 560 -30.10 19.91 -34.64
C GLY A 560 -31.49 20.49 -34.41
N ASN A 561 -32.05 21.17 -35.42
CA ASN A 561 -33.42 21.71 -35.40
C ASN A 561 -34.08 21.61 -36.78
N ASN A 562 -35.40 21.46 -36.85
CA ASN A 562 -36.18 21.48 -38.10
C ASN A 562 -35.78 20.44 -39.17
N ILE A 563 -34.95 19.46 -38.84
CA ILE A 563 -34.56 18.35 -39.72
C ILE A 563 -35.72 17.36 -39.79
N LYS A 564 -36.07 16.90 -41.00
CA LYS A 564 -37.22 16.02 -41.21
C LYS A 564 -36.82 14.70 -41.84
N ASN A 565 -37.61 13.67 -41.59
CA ASN A 565 -37.59 12.44 -42.38
C ASN A 565 -38.44 12.58 -43.66
N LEU A 566 -38.44 11.54 -44.50
CA LEU A 566 -39.21 11.50 -45.76
C LEU A 566 -40.73 11.57 -45.57
N ASN A 567 -41.23 11.27 -44.35
CA ASN A 567 -42.64 11.35 -43.99
C ASN A 567 -43.02 12.72 -43.39
N ASN A 568 -42.12 13.71 -43.45
CA ASN A 568 -42.32 15.08 -42.95
C ASN A 568 -42.50 15.16 -41.41
N TYR A 569 -42.11 14.11 -40.67
CA TYR A 569 -41.92 14.21 -39.22
C TYR A 569 -40.58 14.88 -38.91
N THR A 570 -40.57 15.69 -37.85
CA THR A 570 -39.42 16.54 -37.49
C THR A 570 -38.69 15.96 -36.28
N LEU A 571 -37.35 16.09 -36.29
CA LEU A 571 -36.44 15.87 -35.17
C LEU A 571 -36.90 16.63 -33.91
N SER A 572 -36.48 16.21 -32.71
CA SER A 572 -36.76 16.99 -31.49
C SER A 572 -36.23 18.42 -31.61
N VAL A 573 -36.88 19.34 -30.89
CA VAL A 573 -36.42 20.73 -30.82
C VAL A 573 -35.14 20.76 -30.01
N ASN A 574 -34.11 21.42 -30.53
CA ASN A 574 -32.76 21.45 -29.95
C ASN A 574 -32.18 20.05 -29.68
N HIS A 575 -32.40 19.11 -30.62
CA HIS A 575 -31.86 17.76 -30.52
C HIS A 575 -30.37 17.79 -30.30
N LYS A 576 -29.90 17.23 -29.18
CA LYS A 576 -28.54 17.42 -28.69
C LYS A 576 -27.79 16.10 -28.75
N LYS A 577 -26.59 16.10 -29.33
CA LYS A 577 -25.74 14.90 -29.40
C LYS A 577 -24.28 15.23 -29.07
N ARG A 578 -23.71 14.53 -28.09
CA ARG A 578 -22.31 14.65 -27.64
C ARG A 578 -21.36 13.96 -28.64
N PHE A 579 -20.20 14.57 -28.85
CA PHE A 579 -19.06 13.97 -29.54
C PHE A 579 -17.75 14.39 -28.89
N LEU A 580 -16.79 13.47 -28.88
CA LEU A 580 -15.52 13.58 -28.19
C LEU A 580 -14.44 12.89 -29.04
N GLU A 581 -13.33 13.58 -29.29
CA GLU A 581 -12.12 12.93 -29.80
C GLU A 581 -11.29 12.49 -28.60
N THR A 582 -10.97 11.20 -28.46
CA THR A 582 -10.18 10.70 -27.34
C THR A 582 -8.71 10.57 -27.73
N GLU A 583 -7.79 11.07 -26.91
CA GLU A 583 -6.36 10.79 -27.09
C GLU A 583 -6.12 9.27 -26.93
N PRO A 584 -5.15 8.67 -27.64
CA PRO A 584 -4.78 7.28 -27.42
C PRO A 584 -4.50 7.01 -25.94
N ALA A 585 -4.99 5.88 -25.44
CA ALA A 585 -4.86 5.51 -24.02
C ALA A 585 -3.40 5.61 -23.53
N ASN A 586 -2.44 5.29 -24.40
CA ASN A 586 -1.02 5.27 -24.06
C ASN A 586 -0.26 6.59 -24.26
N PHE A 587 -0.92 7.71 -24.58
CA PHE A 587 -0.25 8.99 -24.86
C PHE A 587 -0.16 9.89 -23.60
N TRP A 588 1.03 10.37 -23.24
CA TRP A 588 1.25 11.28 -22.10
C TRP A 588 1.91 12.58 -22.57
N ARG A 589 1.19 13.69 -22.44
CA ARG A 589 1.71 15.02 -22.78
C ARG A 589 2.02 15.80 -21.51
N TRP A 590 3.25 16.32 -21.45
CA TRP A 590 3.65 17.23 -20.38
C TRP A 590 2.91 18.57 -20.50
N ALA A 591 2.36 19.06 -19.40
CA ALA A 591 1.67 20.35 -19.32
C ALA A 591 2.54 21.42 -18.63
N GLY A 592 3.30 21.04 -17.59
CA GLY A 592 4.24 21.93 -16.90
C GLY A 592 3.60 23.20 -16.35
N THR A 593 2.32 23.14 -15.96
CA THR A 593 1.53 24.30 -15.54
C THR A 593 1.72 24.66 -14.06
N ILE A 594 2.20 23.72 -13.23
CA ILE A 594 2.42 23.95 -11.80
C ILE A 594 3.90 24.24 -11.53
N ASP A 595 4.78 23.31 -11.90
CA ASP A 595 6.24 23.40 -11.72
C ASP A 595 6.94 22.38 -12.65
N SER A 596 8.23 22.12 -12.40
CA SER A 596 9.07 21.19 -13.19
C SER A 596 9.04 19.74 -12.70
N GLU A 597 8.39 19.40 -11.58
CA GLU A 597 8.51 18.07 -10.97
C GLU A 597 7.81 16.99 -11.82
N TRP A 598 8.59 16.08 -12.41
CA TRP A 598 8.09 14.98 -13.26
C TRP A 598 7.09 14.09 -12.53
N GLU A 599 7.33 13.87 -11.24
CA GLU A 599 6.60 12.96 -10.35
C GLU A 599 5.29 13.55 -9.83
N LYS A 600 4.93 14.77 -10.26
CA LYS A 600 3.70 15.44 -9.89
C LYS A 600 2.63 15.24 -10.96
N ALA A 601 1.60 14.45 -10.63
CA ALA A 601 0.51 14.11 -11.54
C ALA A 601 -0.13 15.36 -12.19
N GLY A 602 -0.28 16.46 -11.44
CA GLY A 602 -0.85 17.71 -11.93
C GLY A 602 -0.05 18.46 -13.00
N ASN A 603 1.22 18.09 -13.24
CA ASN A 603 2.02 18.61 -14.36
C ASN A 603 1.77 17.85 -15.68
N TRP A 604 0.96 16.78 -15.66
CA TRP A 604 0.57 16.01 -16.84
C TRP A 604 -0.86 16.33 -17.24
N VAL A 605 -1.12 16.39 -18.55
CA VAL A 605 -2.48 16.66 -19.09
C VAL A 605 -3.50 15.65 -18.54
N LYS A 606 -3.11 14.39 -18.37
CA LYS A 606 -3.96 13.31 -17.84
C LYS A 606 -4.13 13.33 -16.32
N ASN A 607 -3.48 14.25 -15.60
CA ASN A 607 -3.40 14.29 -14.14
C ASN A 607 -2.98 12.93 -13.52
N LYS A 608 -2.07 12.23 -14.21
CA LYS A 608 -1.53 10.91 -13.85
C LYS A 608 -0.09 10.78 -14.32
N LEU A 609 0.73 10.05 -13.57
CA LEU A 609 2.13 9.80 -13.95
C LEU A 609 2.25 8.84 -15.14
N PRO A 610 3.30 8.98 -15.98
CA PRO A 610 3.62 8.02 -17.01
C PRO A 610 3.89 6.62 -16.43
N GLN A 611 3.55 5.60 -17.20
CA GLN A 611 3.80 4.19 -16.94
C GLN A 611 4.74 3.61 -18.00
N THR A 612 5.09 2.34 -17.85
CA THR A 612 6.00 1.65 -18.78
C THR A 612 5.49 1.57 -20.22
N SER A 613 4.17 1.65 -20.45
CA SER A 613 3.56 1.67 -21.79
C SER A 613 3.39 3.08 -22.37
N SER A 614 3.80 4.12 -21.65
CA SER A 614 3.52 5.50 -22.04
C SER A 614 4.39 5.98 -23.20
N HIS A 615 3.75 6.59 -24.19
CA HIS A 615 4.37 7.44 -25.20
C HIS A 615 4.38 8.88 -24.67
N VAL A 616 5.53 9.34 -24.18
CA VAL A 616 5.67 10.66 -23.57
C VAL A 616 6.04 11.71 -24.62
N VAL A 617 5.34 12.83 -24.61
CA VAL A 617 5.64 14.01 -25.44
C VAL A 617 5.88 15.23 -24.55
N ILE A 618 7.03 15.87 -24.74
CA ILE A 618 7.46 17.11 -24.09
C ILE A 618 7.36 18.26 -25.11
N PRO A 619 6.28 19.06 -25.07
CA PRO A 619 6.17 20.28 -25.86
C PRO A 619 6.81 21.48 -25.14
N ILE A 620 6.79 22.65 -25.76
CA ILE A 620 7.18 23.91 -25.09
C ILE A 620 6.12 24.22 -24.03
N THR A 621 6.54 24.27 -22.77
CA THR A 621 5.68 24.56 -21.61
C THR A 621 6.29 25.67 -20.76
N PRO A 622 5.53 26.29 -19.82
CA PRO A 622 6.08 27.30 -18.92
C PRO A 622 7.22 26.78 -18.03
N ASN A 623 7.12 25.53 -17.59
CA ASN A 623 8.15 24.82 -16.84
C ASN A 623 8.53 23.54 -17.57
N ASP A 624 9.81 23.36 -17.88
CA ASP A 624 10.33 22.12 -18.48
C ASP A 624 10.45 21.02 -17.40
N PRO A 625 10.22 19.75 -17.74
CA PRO A 625 10.29 18.63 -16.81
C PRO A 625 11.71 18.39 -16.23
N LEU A 626 11.75 18.07 -14.94
CA LEU A 626 12.90 17.63 -14.16
C LEU A 626 12.57 16.28 -13.50
N ILE A 627 13.36 15.25 -13.80
CA ILE A 627 13.29 13.94 -13.14
C ILE A 627 14.30 13.90 -12.01
N SER A 628 13.85 13.88 -10.76
CA SER A 628 14.72 13.71 -9.57
C SER A 628 14.52 12.36 -8.88
N SER A 629 13.54 11.57 -9.31
CA SER A 629 13.28 10.24 -8.75
C SER A 629 14.01 9.10 -9.48
N GLN A 630 14.09 7.96 -8.80
CA GLN A 630 14.59 6.70 -9.35
C GLN A 630 13.42 5.80 -9.79
N GLY A 631 13.65 4.96 -10.79
CA GLY A 631 12.71 3.92 -11.23
C GLY A 631 11.78 4.35 -12.36
N ASN A 632 12.02 5.51 -12.99
CA ASN A 632 11.20 5.97 -14.10
C ASN A 632 11.46 5.12 -15.35
N ARG A 633 10.38 4.59 -15.91
CA ARG A 633 10.43 3.79 -17.13
C ARG A 633 9.21 4.07 -18.00
N ILE A 634 9.46 4.34 -19.28
CA ILE A 634 8.46 4.70 -20.29
C ILE A 634 8.73 3.96 -21.60
N PHE A 635 7.75 3.95 -22.50
CA PHE A 635 7.88 3.27 -23.78
C PHE A 635 8.60 4.15 -24.81
N ASP A 636 8.08 5.36 -25.06
CA ASP A 636 8.66 6.33 -25.98
C ASP A 636 8.83 7.70 -25.33
N LEU A 637 9.83 8.46 -25.80
CA LEU A 637 10.07 9.85 -25.43
C LEU A 637 10.22 10.71 -26.69
N GLU A 638 9.36 11.72 -26.82
CA GLU A 638 9.47 12.75 -27.85
C GLU A 638 9.66 14.13 -27.22
N ILE A 639 10.76 14.81 -27.56
CA ILE A 639 11.04 16.19 -27.15
C ILE A 639 10.91 17.08 -28.38
N LYS A 640 9.91 17.96 -28.37
CA LYS A 640 9.59 18.85 -29.50
C LYS A 640 10.63 19.96 -29.65
N THR A 641 10.74 20.53 -30.84
CA THR A 641 11.63 21.67 -31.12
C THR A 641 11.39 22.80 -30.12
N GLY A 642 12.45 23.23 -29.44
CA GLY A 642 12.41 24.34 -28.46
C GLY A 642 12.01 23.94 -27.03
N ALA A 643 11.66 22.68 -26.78
CA ALA A 643 11.40 22.15 -25.43
C ALA A 643 12.66 21.57 -24.79
N SER A 644 12.63 21.28 -23.48
CA SER A 644 13.73 20.56 -22.82
C SER A 644 13.25 19.54 -21.77
N LEU A 645 14.07 18.54 -21.47
CA LEU A 645 13.91 17.57 -20.37
C LEU A 645 15.23 17.42 -19.64
N THR A 646 15.19 17.52 -18.30
CA THR A 646 16.35 17.28 -17.44
C THR A 646 16.17 16.00 -16.63
N ILE A 647 17.13 15.08 -16.71
CA ILE A 647 17.33 14.00 -15.74
C ILE A 647 18.30 14.54 -14.70
N GLY A 648 17.81 14.81 -13.50
CA GLY A 648 18.58 15.35 -12.38
C GLY A 648 19.71 14.42 -11.94
N SER A 649 20.64 14.95 -11.15
CA SER A 649 21.81 14.21 -10.61
C SER A 649 21.43 12.98 -9.78
N THR A 650 20.26 12.99 -9.16
CA THR A 650 19.68 11.88 -8.39
C THR A 650 18.57 11.14 -9.15
N GLY A 651 18.29 11.49 -10.40
CA GLY A 651 17.22 10.93 -11.22
C GLY A 651 17.68 9.82 -12.18
N ASN A 652 16.75 8.95 -12.60
CA ASN A 652 16.99 8.04 -13.72
C ASN A 652 15.79 7.93 -14.66
N LEU A 653 16.04 7.54 -15.91
CA LEU A 653 15.02 7.23 -16.90
C LEU A 653 15.44 6.04 -17.78
N THR A 654 14.52 5.11 -17.97
CA THR A 654 14.63 4.05 -18.98
C THR A 654 13.56 4.25 -20.05
N VAL A 655 13.97 4.31 -21.32
CA VAL A 655 13.09 4.40 -22.48
C VAL A 655 13.23 3.11 -23.30
N ASP A 656 12.17 2.30 -23.32
CA ASP A 656 12.23 0.95 -23.87
C ASP A 656 12.31 0.91 -25.40
N ASN A 657 11.57 1.79 -26.08
CA ASN A 657 11.41 1.78 -27.54
C ASN A 657 12.21 2.91 -28.21
N SER A 658 11.71 4.14 -28.21
CA SER A 658 12.35 5.24 -28.96
C SER A 658 12.48 6.56 -28.21
N VAL A 659 13.60 7.27 -28.47
CA VAL A 659 13.85 8.65 -28.06
C VAL A 659 13.99 9.51 -29.32
N SER A 660 13.05 10.43 -29.52
CA SER A 660 13.09 11.44 -30.57
C SER A 660 13.32 12.82 -29.94
N ASN A 661 14.52 13.38 -30.09
CA ASN A 661 14.83 14.72 -29.59
C ASN A 661 15.02 15.71 -30.76
N SER A 662 13.98 16.50 -31.04
CA SER A 662 14.00 17.53 -32.09
C SER A 662 14.51 18.90 -31.61
N ALA A 663 14.84 19.04 -30.32
CA ALA A 663 15.39 20.25 -29.72
C ALA A 663 16.93 20.29 -29.69
N GLY A 664 17.61 19.27 -30.23
CA GLY A 664 19.08 19.19 -30.26
C GLY A 664 19.69 18.88 -28.89
N SER A 665 21.00 19.10 -28.72
CA SER A 665 21.71 18.73 -27.48
C SER A 665 21.26 19.50 -26.23
N GLY A 666 20.59 20.65 -26.40
CA GLY A 666 19.96 21.39 -25.30
C GLY A 666 18.58 20.86 -24.89
N GLY A 667 17.96 19.99 -25.70
CA GLY A 667 16.64 19.42 -25.43
C GLY A 667 16.65 18.31 -24.39
N LEU A 668 17.78 17.62 -24.19
CA LEU A 668 17.91 16.53 -23.23
C LEU A 668 19.19 16.71 -22.43
N LEU A 669 19.04 16.98 -21.13
CA LEU A 669 20.15 17.14 -20.19
C LEU A 669 20.16 15.97 -19.20
N ILE A 670 21.30 15.29 -19.08
CA ILE A 670 21.58 14.39 -17.98
C ILE A 670 22.54 15.13 -17.06
N ALA A 671 22.04 15.56 -15.91
CA ALA A 671 22.74 16.46 -15.00
C ALA A 671 23.68 15.72 -14.04
N SER A 672 24.68 16.43 -13.54
CA SER A 672 25.62 15.92 -12.53
C SER A 672 26.13 17.06 -11.64
N ASP A 673 26.16 16.79 -10.34
CA ASP A 673 26.59 17.68 -9.28
C ASP A 673 27.17 16.87 -8.09
N THR A 674 27.27 17.51 -6.92
CA THR A 674 27.76 16.88 -5.68
C THR A 674 26.88 15.73 -5.17
N GLU A 675 25.60 15.69 -5.53
CA GLU A 675 24.67 14.64 -5.11
C GLU A 675 24.77 13.38 -5.99
N GLY A 676 25.26 13.53 -7.23
CA GLY A 676 25.50 12.40 -8.11
C GLY A 676 25.49 12.74 -9.60
N THR A 677 25.07 11.76 -10.39
CA THR A 677 24.95 11.85 -11.85
C THR A 677 23.70 11.12 -12.30
N GLY A 678 22.88 11.80 -13.10
CA GLY A 678 21.67 11.22 -13.67
C GLY A 678 21.98 10.05 -14.60
N SER A 679 21.00 9.19 -14.82
CA SER A 679 21.16 7.99 -15.66
C SER A 679 20.07 7.88 -16.73
N LEU A 680 20.48 7.55 -17.95
CA LEU A 680 19.59 7.29 -19.07
C LEU A 680 19.89 5.96 -19.75
N ILE A 681 18.89 5.08 -19.80
CA ILE A 681 18.90 3.88 -20.65
C ILE A 681 17.95 4.11 -21.82
N HIS A 682 18.45 4.00 -23.05
CA HIS A 682 17.66 4.10 -24.29
C HIS A 682 18.22 3.16 -25.35
N ASN A 683 17.40 2.75 -26.32
CA ASN A 683 17.81 1.88 -27.43
C ASN A 683 17.89 2.59 -28.79
N THR A 684 17.82 3.93 -28.80
CA THR A 684 17.75 4.74 -30.03
C THR A 684 19.11 5.29 -30.45
N ASN A 685 19.43 5.16 -31.74
CA ASN A 685 20.62 5.77 -32.35
C ASN A 685 20.37 7.27 -32.65
N GLY A 686 21.44 8.08 -32.64
CA GLY A 686 21.34 9.48 -33.07
C GLY A 686 20.69 10.43 -32.06
N VAL A 687 20.53 10.01 -30.80
CA VAL A 687 19.96 10.86 -29.75
C VAL A 687 20.96 11.94 -29.36
N LEU A 688 20.68 13.18 -29.76
CA LEU A 688 21.44 14.34 -29.32
C LEU A 688 21.10 14.69 -27.87
N ALA A 689 22.11 14.88 -27.03
CA ALA A 689 21.93 15.28 -25.62
C ALA A 689 23.16 16.04 -25.09
N THR A 690 23.00 16.60 -23.90
CA THR A 690 24.09 17.06 -23.04
C THR A 690 24.19 16.13 -21.83
N PHE A 691 25.35 15.54 -21.60
CA PHE A 691 25.63 14.74 -20.40
C PHE A 691 26.67 15.47 -19.54
N GLN A 692 26.34 15.75 -18.29
CA GLN A 692 27.26 16.41 -17.35
C GLN A 692 28.02 15.39 -16.50
N ARG A 693 29.24 15.75 -16.12
CA ARG A 693 30.05 15.03 -15.15
C ARG A 693 30.68 16.02 -14.17
N TYR A 694 30.26 15.94 -12.92
CA TYR A 694 30.90 16.62 -11.80
C TYR A 694 32.21 15.92 -11.43
N ILE A 695 33.31 16.67 -11.44
CA ILE A 695 34.67 16.23 -11.08
C ILE A 695 34.84 16.41 -9.57
N SER A 696 34.73 15.34 -8.77
CA SER A 696 34.63 15.45 -7.31
C SER A 696 35.94 15.72 -6.59
N GLY A 697 37.07 15.25 -7.10
CA GLY A 697 38.37 15.41 -6.44
C GLY A 697 38.84 16.86 -6.34
N GLU A 698 39.75 17.09 -5.39
CA GLU A 698 40.39 18.38 -5.14
C GLU A 698 41.18 18.87 -6.37
N PRO A 699 41.44 20.19 -6.47
CA PRO A 699 42.33 20.73 -7.49
C PRO A 699 43.62 19.92 -7.59
N GLN A 700 44.02 19.64 -8.83
CA GLN A 700 45.22 18.90 -9.20
C GLN A 700 45.22 17.39 -8.87
N THR A 701 44.11 16.84 -8.39
CA THR A 701 43.98 15.39 -8.21
C THR A 701 43.68 14.66 -9.53
N TRP A 702 44.25 13.47 -9.69
CA TRP A 702 44.09 12.65 -10.87
C TRP A 702 42.77 11.88 -10.86
N GLN A 703 42.04 11.87 -11.97
CA GLN A 703 40.79 11.13 -12.14
C GLN A 703 40.72 10.47 -13.51
N MET A 704 39.95 9.38 -13.61
CA MET A 704 39.78 8.64 -14.87
C MET A 704 38.40 8.85 -15.47
N ILE A 705 38.35 9.37 -16.70
CA ILE A 705 37.10 9.67 -17.40
C ILE A 705 36.99 8.97 -18.76
N SER A 706 35.77 8.88 -19.26
CA SER A 706 35.42 8.44 -20.62
C SER A 706 34.21 9.21 -21.13
N SER A 707 33.91 9.10 -22.43
CA SER A 707 32.82 9.87 -23.05
C SER A 707 31.55 9.03 -23.23
N PRO A 708 30.38 9.55 -22.81
CA PRO A 708 29.08 8.95 -23.09
C PRO A 708 28.51 9.35 -24.47
N VAL A 709 29.18 10.28 -25.17
CA VAL A 709 28.82 10.77 -26.50
C VAL A 709 29.90 10.39 -27.52
N ALA A 710 29.48 10.18 -28.77
CA ALA A 710 30.40 9.93 -29.88
C ALA A 710 30.96 11.24 -30.48
N ASP A 711 32.19 11.18 -30.97
CA ASP A 711 32.84 12.16 -31.84
C ASP A 711 32.91 13.62 -31.32
N GLN A 712 32.87 13.82 -30.00
CA GLN A 712 33.12 15.12 -29.40
C GLN A 712 34.63 15.40 -29.34
N GLU A 713 35.06 16.58 -29.80
CA GLU A 713 36.44 17.04 -29.67
C GLU A 713 36.83 17.27 -28.21
N ILE A 714 38.05 16.90 -27.83
CA ILE A 714 38.64 17.23 -26.53
C ILE A 714 39.16 18.67 -26.60
N SER A 715 38.24 19.63 -26.48
CA SER A 715 38.53 21.07 -26.56
C SER A 715 37.60 21.88 -25.63
N GLY A 716 37.75 23.21 -25.59
CA GLY A 716 36.85 24.11 -24.86
C GLY A 716 36.78 23.85 -23.36
N ASN A 717 35.63 23.40 -22.86
CA ASN A 717 35.40 23.15 -21.42
C ASN A 717 36.30 22.05 -20.83
N PHE A 718 36.85 21.16 -21.67
CA PHE A 718 37.85 20.16 -21.27
C PHE A 718 39.29 20.67 -21.31
N THR A 719 39.57 21.79 -21.97
CA THR A 719 40.93 22.35 -22.12
C THR A 719 41.01 23.83 -21.66
N PRO A 720 40.65 24.14 -20.40
CA PRO A 720 40.68 25.51 -19.90
C PRO A 720 42.10 26.13 -19.94
N THR A 721 42.22 27.38 -20.38
CA THR A 721 43.50 28.12 -20.46
C THR A 721 43.42 29.49 -19.77
N GLY A 722 44.57 30.08 -19.42
CA GLY A 722 44.67 31.40 -18.77
C GLY A 722 44.29 31.42 -17.29
N GLY A 723 44.02 32.60 -16.73
CA GLY A 723 43.65 32.79 -15.31
C GLY A 723 44.82 33.12 -14.38
N SER A 724 44.53 33.38 -13.10
CA SER A 724 45.53 33.78 -12.09
C SER A 724 46.44 32.65 -11.61
N ASP A 725 46.12 31.41 -11.95
CA ASP A 725 46.78 30.20 -11.45
C ASP A 725 46.93 29.14 -12.55
N ALA A 726 47.36 29.51 -13.76
CA ALA A 726 47.64 28.51 -14.81
C ALA A 726 48.94 27.71 -14.52
N TYR A 727 49.09 26.56 -15.16
CA TYR A 727 50.37 25.86 -15.27
C TYR A 727 51.37 26.68 -16.10
N GLY A 728 52.65 26.26 -16.09
CA GLY A 728 53.73 26.95 -16.81
C GLY A 728 53.55 27.00 -18.33
N ASP A 729 52.69 26.15 -18.89
CA ASP A 729 52.28 26.10 -20.29
C ASP A 729 50.97 26.88 -20.58
N ASN A 730 50.48 27.65 -19.59
CA ASN A 730 49.24 28.44 -19.63
C ASN A 730 47.94 27.61 -19.66
N THR A 731 48.01 26.30 -19.44
CA THR A 731 46.82 25.44 -19.27
C THR A 731 46.34 25.44 -17.82
N ARG A 732 45.12 24.98 -17.57
CA ARG A 732 44.58 24.70 -16.22
C ARG A 732 44.13 23.25 -16.08
N TYR A 733 44.68 22.39 -16.93
CA TYR A 733 44.32 21.00 -17.03
C TYR A 733 45.54 20.16 -17.38
N ASP A 734 45.50 18.92 -16.94
CA ASP A 734 46.36 17.85 -17.37
C ASP A 734 45.45 16.78 -18.00
N PHE A 735 45.76 16.35 -19.22
CA PHE A 735 44.92 15.41 -19.96
C PHE A 735 45.81 14.41 -20.69
N TYR A 736 45.66 13.13 -20.35
CA TYR A 736 46.52 12.06 -20.79
C TYR A 736 45.74 10.87 -21.35
N SER A 737 46.34 10.22 -22.34
CA SER A 737 45.92 8.91 -22.83
C SER A 737 46.95 7.86 -22.43
N TRP A 738 46.51 6.64 -22.14
CA TRP A 738 47.40 5.52 -21.87
C TRP A 738 47.81 4.85 -23.18
N TYR A 739 49.13 4.69 -23.38
CA TYR A 739 49.70 3.99 -24.53
C TYR A 739 50.43 2.72 -24.05
N GLU A 740 49.73 1.60 -24.11
CA GLU A 740 50.23 0.30 -23.65
C GLU A 740 51.53 -0.17 -24.34
N PRO A 741 51.77 0.07 -25.65
CA PRO A 741 53.01 -0.42 -26.27
C PRO A 741 54.30 0.10 -25.64
N ASP A 742 54.27 1.33 -25.11
CA ASP A 742 55.39 1.91 -24.36
C ASP A 742 55.11 1.99 -22.84
N THR A 743 53.97 1.45 -22.40
CA THR A 743 53.48 1.53 -21.00
C THR A 743 53.53 2.96 -20.43
N SER A 744 53.09 3.95 -21.23
CA SER A 744 53.30 5.37 -20.91
C SER A 744 52.02 6.21 -20.98
N TRP A 745 52.00 7.27 -20.18
CA TRP A 745 50.99 8.33 -20.26
C TRP A 745 51.42 9.37 -21.31
N VAL A 746 50.56 9.62 -22.30
CA VAL A 746 50.81 10.57 -23.40
C VAL A 746 49.94 11.80 -23.21
N TYR A 747 50.59 12.94 -23.00
CA TYR A 747 49.94 14.24 -22.77
C TYR A 747 49.28 14.77 -24.05
N LEU A 748 48.11 15.43 -23.92
CA LEU A 748 47.34 16.00 -25.02
C LEU A 748 48.14 16.94 -25.94
N LEU A 749 49.05 17.74 -25.38
CA LEU A 749 49.87 18.67 -26.17
C LEU A 749 51.15 18.04 -26.75
N ASN A 750 51.42 16.75 -26.53
CA ASN A 750 52.57 16.08 -27.11
C ASN A 750 52.32 15.76 -28.61
N ILE A 751 52.84 16.60 -29.49
CA ILE A 751 52.66 16.47 -30.95
C ILE A 751 53.93 16.06 -31.71
N ASP A 752 55.08 16.01 -31.04
CA ASP A 752 56.39 15.90 -31.68
C ASP A 752 57.29 14.80 -31.08
N GLN A 753 57.01 14.30 -29.88
CA GLN A 753 57.77 13.21 -29.25
C GLN A 753 56.99 11.89 -29.34
N PRO A 754 57.42 10.91 -30.14
CA PRO A 754 56.79 9.59 -30.17
C PRO A 754 56.82 8.89 -28.80
N PRO A 755 55.71 8.27 -28.36
CA PRO A 755 54.40 8.25 -29.01
C PRO A 755 53.69 9.61 -28.87
N THR A 756 53.24 10.17 -29.99
CA THR A 756 52.47 11.44 -29.99
C THR A 756 51.03 11.20 -29.55
N TRP A 757 50.31 12.25 -29.16
CA TRP A 757 48.88 12.15 -28.80
C TRP A 757 48.04 11.48 -29.89
N LEU A 758 48.25 11.83 -31.15
CA LEU A 758 47.53 11.21 -32.25
C LEU A 758 47.85 9.70 -32.34
N THR A 759 49.09 9.30 -32.07
CA THR A 759 49.47 7.88 -32.04
C THR A 759 48.74 7.13 -30.92
N SER A 760 48.66 7.71 -29.72
CA SER A 760 48.01 7.07 -28.57
C SER A 760 46.49 7.12 -28.61
N ASN A 761 45.91 8.10 -29.31
CA ASN A 761 44.47 8.33 -29.41
C ASN A 761 43.86 8.00 -30.79
N ASN A 762 44.34 6.94 -31.44
CA ASN A 762 43.80 6.42 -32.72
C ASN A 762 43.69 7.45 -33.85
N ASN A 763 44.71 8.31 -34.00
CA ASN A 763 44.79 9.42 -34.96
C ASN A 763 43.62 10.41 -34.86
N SER A 764 43.15 10.71 -33.64
CA SER A 764 42.03 11.62 -33.38
C SER A 764 42.30 12.58 -32.22
N ASN A 765 41.70 13.77 -32.28
CA ASN A 765 41.59 14.71 -31.14
C ASN A 765 40.23 14.60 -30.43
N ASN A 766 39.36 13.71 -30.90
CA ASN A 766 38.06 13.47 -30.28
C ASN A 766 38.16 12.41 -29.20
N PHE A 767 37.18 12.42 -28.30
CA PHE A 767 36.90 11.28 -27.45
C PHE A 767 36.58 10.06 -28.31
N ILE A 768 37.37 9.01 -28.17
CA ILE A 768 37.09 7.68 -28.72
C ILE A 768 36.10 6.94 -27.81
N SER A 769 35.01 6.43 -28.39
CA SER A 769 34.00 5.65 -27.64
C SER A 769 34.65 4.44 -26.96
N GLY A 770 34.36 4.28 -25.66
CA GLY A 770 34.86 3.18 -24.82
C GLY A 770 36.33 3.30 -24.38
N ARG A 771 37.04 4.37 -24.78
CA ARG A 771 38.39 4.67 -24.29
C ARG A 771 38.31 5.48 -22.99
N GLY A 772 39.21 5.18 -22.05
CA GLY A 772 39.41 6.01 -20.85
C GLY A 772 40.60 6.96 -21.00
N TYR A 773 40.58 8.03 -20.21
CA TYR A 773 41.61 9.07 -20.14
C TYR A 773 41.89 9.43 -18.69
N LEU A 774 43.10 9.91 -18.42
CA LEU A 774 43.48 10.44 -17.12
C LEU A 774 43.47 11.96 -17.19
N ILE A 775 42.80 12.58 -16.23
CA ILE A 775 42.63 14.03 -16.17
C ILE A 775 43.00 14.57 -14.80
N SER A 776 43.38 15.84 -14.77
CA SER A 776 43.48 16.63 -13.55
C SER A 776 43.20 18.10 -13.89
N TYR A 777 42.55 18.82 -13.00
CA TYR A 777 42.16 20.22 -13.23
C TYR A 777 42.57 21.09 -12.05
N LYS A 778 43.00 22.32 -12.34
CA LYS A 778 43.22 23.34 -11.30
C LYS A 778 41.95 24.01 -10.81
N ASP A 779 40.92 24.03 -11.63
CA ASP A 779 39.60 24.51 -11.21
C ASP A 779 39.06 23.57 -10.12
N ALA A 780 38.54 24.13 -9.03
CA ALA A 780 37.91 23.34 -7.98
C ALA A 780 36.57 22.76 -8.46
N HIS A 781 36.46 21.44 -8.36
CA HIS A 781 35.30 20.61 -8.67
C HIS A 781 34.47 21.00 -9.91
N PRO A 782 35.07 21.08 -11.11
CA PRO A 782 34.37 21.54 -12.30
C PRO A 782 33.32 20.52 -12.77
N THR A 783 32.16 20.99 -13.22
CA THR A 783 31.23 20.15 -14.00
C THR A 783 31.57 20.25 -15.49
N LYS A 784 31.99 19.13 -16.09
CA LYS A 784 32.26 19.02 -17.52
C LYS A 784 31.00 18.58 -18.27
N ALA A 785 30.84 19.05 -19.49
CA ALA A 785 29.67 18.77 -20.32
C ALA A 785 30.09 18.07 -21.61
N PHE A 786 29.60 16.85 -21.78
CA PHE A 786 29.68 16.08 -23.01
C PHE A 786 28.47 16.42 -23.88
N GLN A 787 28.68 16.91 -25.10
CA GLN A 787 27.60 17.34 -25.99
C GLN A 787 27.73 16.63 -27.33
N GLY A 788 26.68 15.93 -27.74
CA GLY A 788 26.68 15.18 -28.99
C GLY A 788 25.67 14.05 -28.99
N THR A 789 25.90 13.07 -29.87
CA THR A 789 25.09 11.86 -29.97
C THR A 789 25.46 10.90 -28.86
N LEU A 790 24.49 10.53 -28.01
CA LEU A 790 24.67 9.52 -26.97
C LEU A 790 25.02 8.16 -27.58
N SER A 791 25.98 7.45 -26.99
CA SER A 791 26.33 6.10 -27.43
C SER A 791 25.18 5.12 -27.15
N ASN A 792 24.94 4.23 -28.11
CA ASN A 792 23.95 3.16 -28.05
C ASN A 792 24.41 1.96 -28.87
N GLY A 793 24.00 0.75 -28.48
CA GLY A 793 24.26 -0.47 -29.24
C GLY A 793 25.53 -1.19 -28.79
N GLU A 794 26.27 -1.77 -29.72
CA GLU A 794 27.54 -2.45 -29.41
C GLU A 794 28.72 -1.49 -29.55
N VAL A 795 29.56 -1.41 -28.51
CA VAL A 795 30.83 -0.68 -28.51
C VAL A 795 31.97 -1.68 -28.47
N SER A 796 32.92 -1.52 -29.39
CA SER A 796 34.12 -2.35 -29.52
C SER A 796 35.37 -1.53 -29.29
N VAL A 797 36.17 -1.92 -28.30
CA VAL A 797 37.42 -1.25 -27.90
C VAL A 797 38.61 -2.13 -28.29
N GLN A 798 39.55 -1.57 -29.04
CA GLN A 798 40.79 -2.26 -29.39
C GLN A 798 41.73 -2.26 -28.19
N LEU A 799 42.19 -3.44 -27.80
CA LEU A 799 43.18 -3.67 -26.75
C LEU A 799 44.50 -4.11 -27.38
N SER A 800 45.61 -3.66 -26.81
CA SER A 800 46.94 -4.15 -27.16
C SER A 800 47.59 -4.93 -26.01
N LYS A 801 48.41 -5.92 -26.39
CA LYS A 801 49.33 -6.63 -25.50
C LYS A 801 50.68 -6.71 -26.20
N THR A 802 51.58 -5.82 -25.84
CA THR A 802 52.94 -5.81 -26.37
C THR A 802 53.78 -6.87 -25.67
N ALA A 803 54.63 -7.58 -26.42
CA ALA A 803 55.48 -8.62 -25.87
C ALA A 803 56.55 -7.99 -24.97
N GLY A 804 56.48 -8.28 -23.66
CA GLY A 804 57.41 -7.77 -22.66
C GLY A 804 57.34 -8.60 -21.37
N THR A 805 58.36 -8.45 -20.51
CA THR A 805 58.48 -9.18 -19.23
C THR A 805 58.08 -8.36 -18.00
N GLY A 806 57.71 -7.09 -18.19
CA GLY A 806 57.24 -6.21 -17.10
C GLY A 806 55.77 -6.45 -16.76
N THR A 807 55.39 -6.21 -15.51
CA THR A 807 54.03 -6.39 -14.99
C THR A 807 53.01 -5.41 -15.62
N GLU A 808 53.48 -4.27 -16.13
CA GLU A 808 52.66 -3.22 -16.76
C GLU A 808 52.18 -3.53 -18.19
N PHE A 809 52.81 -4.48 -18.89
CA PHE A 809 52.39 -4.82 -20.26
C PHE A 809 51.02 -5.49 -20.28
N GLY A 810 50.17 -5.08 -21.22
CA GLY A 810 48.80 -5.56 -21.37
C GLY A 810 47.74 -4.76 -20.64
N PHE A 811 48.10 -3.83 -19.75
CA PHE A 811 47.12 -2.92 -19.17
C PHE A 811 46.61 -1.95 -20.24
N ASN A 812 45.30 -1.83 -20.36
CA ASN A 812 44.63 -0.94 -21.29
C ASN A 812 43.61 -0.08 -20.53
N LEU A 813 43.64 1.23 -20.74
CA LEU A 813 42.67 2.14 -20.13
C LEU A 813 41.42 2.24 -21.03
N VAL A 814 40.34 1.65 -20.55
CA VAL A 814 39.03 1.65 -21.19
C VAL A 814 38.06 2.50 -20.36
N GLY A 815 36.81 2.65 -20.79
CA GLY A 815 35.83 3.39 -20.02
C GLY A 815 34.41 3.09 -20.41
N ASN A 816 33.48 3.54 -19.57
CA ASN A 816 32.05 3.39 -19.80
C ASN A 816 31.55 4.36 -20.89
N PRO A 817 31.15 3.85 -22.08
CA PRO A 817 30.74 4.69 -23.19
C PRO A 817 29.28 5.14 -23.12
N TYR A 818 28.49 4.70 -22.14
CA TYR A 818 27.04 4.91 -22.09
C TYR A 818 26.63 6.00 -21.10
N PRO A 819 25.47 6.65 -21.31
CA PRO A 819 24.89 7.61 -20.36
C PRO A 819 24.22 6.96 -19.14
N SER A 820 24.67 5.77 -18.77
CA SER A 820 24.22 4.98 -17.62
C SER A 820 25.42 4.20 -17.07
N SER A 821 25.30 3.64 -15.86
CA SER A 821 26.32 2.70 -15.39
C SER A 821 26.35 1.44 -16.24
N VAL A 822 27.49 0.73 -16.19
CA VAL A 822 27.62 -0.62 -16.76
C VAL A 822 27.93 -1.64 -15.68
N ASP A 823 27.36 -2.83 -15.84
CA ASP A 823 27.52 -3.96 -14.93
C ASP A 823 28.62 -4.90 -15.42
N TRP A 824 29.71 -4.97 -14.66
CA TRP A 824 30.85 -5.85 -14.93
C TRP A 824 30.55 -7.35 -14.71
N LYS A 825 29.39 -7.72 -14.16
CA LYS A 825 28.94 -9.12 -14.12
C LYS A 825 27.99 -9.48 -15.28
N SER A 826 27.57 -8.51 -16.10
CA SER A 826 26.62 -8.77 -17.19
C SER A 826 27.20 -9.73 -18.24
N SER A 827 26.33 -10.51 -18.88
CA SER A 827 26.66 -11.36 -20.03
C SER A 827 26.85 -10.56 -21.33
N GLY A 828 26.58 -9.26 -21.33
CA GLY A 828 26.75 -8.37 -22.50
C GLY A 828 28.18 -8.08 -22.91
N TRP A 829 29.17 -8.62 -22.21
CA TRP A 829 30.59 -8.39 -22.46
C TRP A 829 31.24 -9.50 -23.28
N GLY A 830 31.99 -9.14 -24.32
CA GLY A 830 32.92 -10.02 -25.04
C GLY A 830 34.35 -9.87 -24.50
N ARG A 831 34.78 -10.77 -23.62
CA ARG A 831 36.04 -10.65 -22.83
C ARG A 831 37.14 -11.65 -23.17
N ASN A 832 37.03 -12.35 -24.30
CA ASN A 832 37.97 -13.42 -24.69
C ASN A 832 39.42 -12.96 -24.85
N THR A 833 39.66 -11.65 -24.84
CA THR A 833 40.97 -11.00 -25.02
C THR A 833 41.60 -10.56 -23.69
N LEU A 834 40.85 -10.64 -22.59
CA LEU A 834 41.35 -10.32 -21.25
C LEU A 834 42.12 -11.52 -20.66
N GLU A 835 43.01 -11.24 -19.71
CA GLU A 835 43.56 -12.28 -18.84
C GLU A 835 42.41 -12.84 -17.99
N GLY A 836 42.15 -14.15 -18.13
CA GLY A 836 41.09 -14.85 -17.41
C GLY A 836 41.67 -15.60 -16.22
N ASN A 837 41.18 -15.30 -15.02
CA ASN A 837 41.67 -15.94 -13.79
C ASN A 837 40.72 -17.05 -13.39
N ASN A 838 40.68 -18.11 -14.20
CA ASN A 838 39.95 -19.38 -14.08
C ASN A 838 38.43 -19.37 -13.74
N GLN A 839 37.81 -18.22 -13.38
CA GLN A 839 36.36 -18.01 -13.23
C GLN A 839 35.89 -16.56 -13.46
N GLY A 840 36.78 -15.56 -13.55
CA GLY A 840 36.40 -14.15 -13.65
C GLY A 840 37.38 -13.25 -14.40
N TYR A 841 37.02 -11.97 -14.50
CA TYR A 841 37.76 -10.91 -15.16
C TYR A 841 37.91 -9.69 -14.25
N ASP A 842 39.08 -9.06 -14.32
CA ASP A 842 39.48 -7.99 -13.42
C ASP A 842 39.30 -6.60 -14.04
N ILE A 843 39.00 -5.62 -13.17
CA ILE A 843 39.13 -4.20 -13.44
C ILE A 843 39.91 -3.51 -12.33
N TRP A 844 40.56 -2.39 -12.68
CA TRP A 844 41.19 -1.50 -11.73
C TRP A 844 40.75 -0.06 -11.98
N ILE A 845 40.39 0.66 -10.92
CA ILE A 845 39.94 2.05 -11.00
C ILE A 845 40.79 2.86 -10.04
N TRP A 846 41.36 3.96 -10.53
CA TRP A 846 42.10 4.89 -9.69
C TRP A 846 41.16 5.58 -8.70
N SER A 847 41.53 5.57 -7.43
CA SER A 847 40.84 6.28 -6.35
C SER A 847 41.68 7.47 -5.90
N GLU A 848 41.22 8.67 -6.25
CA GLU A 848 41.93 9.92 -5.99
C GLU A 848 42.00 10.25 -4.49
N THR A 849 41.00 9.84 -3.72
CA THR A 849 40.97 10.05 -2.26
C THR A 849 41.96 9.14 -1.52
N ASN A 850 42.28 7.98 -2.10
CA ASN A 850 43.14 6.98 -1.48
C ASN A 850 44.56 6.96 -2.08
N ASN A 851 44.80 7.71 -3.16
CA ASN A 851 46.05 7.68 -3.95
C ASN A 851 46.47 6.26 -4.38
N ASN A 852 45.50 5.40 -4.67
CA ASN A 852 45.77 4.01 -5.05
C ASN A 852 44.68 3.44 -5.97
N TYR A 853 44.92 2.25 -6.52
CA TYR A 853 43.99 1.56 -7.41
C TYR A 853 43.08 0.61 -6.62
N GLY A 854 41.78 0.89 -6.66
CA GLY A 854 40.78 -0.10 -6.30
C GLY A 854 40.61 -1.14 -7.41
N ALA A 855 40.17 -2.35 -7.04
CA ALA A 855 40.08 -3.50 -7.93
C ALA A 855 38.76 -4.24 -7.77
N TYR A 856 38.29 -4.90 -8.82
CA TYR A 856 37.12 -5.79 -8.73
C TYR A 856 37.26 -6.99 -9.66
N ASN A 857 36.83 -8.16 -9.18
CA ASN A 857 36.80 -9.40 -9.95
C ASN A 857 35.36 -9.85 -10.21
N SER A 858 35.01 -10.15 -11.46
CA SER A 858 33.65 -10.59 -11.81
C SER A 858 33.23 -11.95 -11.22
N ALA A 859 34.16 -12.75 -10.71
CA ALA A 859 33.89 -14.02 -10.02
C ALA A 859 33.67 -13.88 -8.51
N SER A 860 33.93 -12.72 -7.91
CA SER A 860 33.60 -12.47 -6.51
C SER A 860 32.10 -12.70 -6.30
N ALA A 861 31.69 -13.33 -5.20
CA ALA A 861 30.28 -13.44 -4.84
C ALA A 861 29.70 -12.08 -4.42
N SER A 862 30.55 -11.17 -3.92
CA SER A 862 30.20 -9.80 -3.56
C SER A 862 30.02 -8.88 -4.78
N ASP A 863 29.25 -7.81 -4.58
CA ASP A 863 29.14 -6.70 -5.54
C ASP A 863 30.25 -5.64 -5.33
N ASP A 864 30.98 -5.72 -4.21
CA ASP A 864 31.99 -4.76 -3.78
C ASP A 864 33.42 -5.30 -3.97
N GLY A 865 34.32 -4.46 -4.45
CA GLY A 865 35.75 -4.69 -4.62
C GLY A 865 36.56 -3.83 -3.65
N THR A 866 37.84 -3.58 -3.97
CA THR A 866 38.72 -2.79 -3.12
C THR A 866 38.55 -1.28 -3.31
N LEU A 867 38.80 -0.48 -2.27
CA LEU A 867 38.82 0.99 -2.28
C LEU A 867 37.54 1.59 -2.90
N GLY A 868 36.40 0.98 -2.61
CA GLY A 868 35.09 1.44 -3.07
C GLY A 868 34.75 1.13 -4.52
N VAL A 869 35.61 0.42 -5.24
CA VAL A 869 35.27 -0.13 -6.57
C VAL A 869 34.18 -1.18 -6.40
N SER A 870 33.28 -1.29 -7.38
CA SER A 870 32.21 -2.28 -7.38
C SER A 870 32.03 -2.88 -8.77
N ARG A 871 31.17 -3.88 -8.92
CA ARG A 871 30.77 -4.38 -10.25
C ARG A 871 30.18 -3.30 -11.16
N TYR A 872 29.63 -2.22 -10.59
CA TYR A 872 28.99 -1.15 -11.34
C TYR A 872 30.00 -0.05 -11.62
N ILE A 873 30.26 0.19 -12.90
CA ILE A 873 31.15 1.23 -13.39
C ILE A 873 30.26 2.42 -13.78
N ALA A 874 30.40 3.55 -13.09
CA ALA A 874 29.60 4.75 -13.29
C ALA A 874 29.64 5.23 -14.76
N PRO A 875 28.64 5.99 -15.26
CA PRO A 875 28.75 6.63 -16.57
C PRO A 875 30.05 7.44 -16.64
N THR A 876 30.64 7.61 -17.81
CA THR A 876 31.86 8.42 -18.01
C THR A 876 33.08 8.04 -17.16
N GLN A 877 33.08 6.90 -16.48
CA GLN A 877 34.21 6.41 -15.68
C GLN A 877 35.26 5.77 -16.60
N GLY A 878 36.54 6.07 -16.38
CA GLY A 878 37.64 5.28 -16.93
C GLY A 878 38.10 4.17 -15.95
N PHE A 879 38.51 3.02 -16.50
CA PHE A 879 39.00 1.88 -15.73
C PHE A 879 40.03 1.07 -16.56
N PHE A 880 40.98 0.45 -15.88
CA PHE A 880 41.94 -0.44 -16.51
C PHE A 880 41.38 -1.86 -16.63
N VAL A 881 41.74 -2.53 -17.72
CA VAL A 881 41.65 -3.98 -17.92
C VAL A 881 43.01 -4.49 -18.34
N LYS A 882 43.25 -5.80 -18.19
CA LYS A 882 44.50 -6.43 -18.62
C LYS A 882 44.26 -7.46 -19.71
N ALA A 883 44.89 -7.24 -20.86
CA ALA A 883 44.77 -8.09 -22.04
C ALA A 883 45.74 -9.29 -21.96
N SER A 884 45.25 -10.48 -22.30
CA SER A 884 46.09 -11.67 -22.49
C SER A 884 46.73 -11.69 -23.87
N GLN A 885 46.11 -11.01 -24.83
CA GLN A 885 46.56 -10.84 -26.21
C GLN A 885 45.92 -9.59 -26.83
N SER A 886 46.54 -9.01 -27.86
CA SER A 886 45.92 -7.94 -28.64
C SER A 886 44.60 -8.41 -29.27
N GLY A 887 43.57 -7.58 -29.25
CA GLY A 887 42.25 -7.93 -29.76
C GLY A 887 41.18 -6.92 -29.39
N VAL A 888 39.92 -7.36 -29.31
CA VAL A 888 38.76 -6.51 -29.01
C VAL A 888 38.13 -6.88 -27.67
N LEU A 889 37.82 -5.87 -26.87
CA LEU A 889 36.83 -5.94 -25.79
C LEU A 889 35.53 -5.33 -26.30
N SER A 890 34.44 -6.09 -26.28
CA SER A 890 33.13 -5.59 -26.72
C SER A 890 32.13 -5.54 -25.57
N MET A 891 31.18 -4.62 -25.66
CA MET A 891 30.04 -4.50 -24.75
C MET A 891 28.81 -4.05 -25.52
N ASN A 892 27.66 -4.68 -25.28
CA ASN A 892 26.38 -4.29 -25.87
C ASN A 892 25.41 -3.73 -24.81
N ASN A 893 24.23 -3.25 -25.24
CA ASN A 893 23.27 -2.60 -24.34
C ASN A 893 22.86 -3.44 -23.09
N SER A 894 23.02 -4.77 -23.06
CA SER A 894 22.69 -5.56 -21.87
C SER A 894 23.63 -5.34 -20.69
N VAL A 895 24.74 -4.61 -20.87
CA VAL A 895 25.59 -4.18 -19.75
C VAL A 895 25.02 -2.99 -18.99
N ARG A 896 24.07 -2.24 -19.57
CA ARG A 896 23.60 -0.96 -19.03
C ARG A 896 22.64 -1.14 -17.87
N VAL A 897 22.85 -0.39 -16.80
CA VAL A 897 22.00 -0.36 -15.60
C VAL A 897 21.96 1.05 -15.02
N ASN A 898 20.84 1.42 -14.38
CA ASN A 898 20.74 2.70 -13.68
C ASN A 898 21.43 2.67 -12.30
N LYS A 899 21.68 1.46 -11.76
CA LYS A 899 22.30 1.28 -10.45
C LYS A 899 23.76 1.72 -10.46
N GLY A 900 24.13 2.56 -9.50
CA GLY A 900 25.50 3.05 -9.32
C GLY A 900 25.88 4.22 -10.23
N ALA A 901 24.90 4.93 -10.83
CA ALA A 901 25.20 6.10 -11.66
C ALA A 901 25.63 7.31 -10.81
N GLY A 902 25.04 7.48 -9.62
CA GLY A 902 25.36 8.57 -8.69
C GLY A 902 26.67 8.41 -7.92
N ASN A 903 27.27 7.21 -7.91
CA ASN A 903 28.44 6.91 -7.08
C ASN A 903 29.64 6.62 -7.99
N TRP A 904 30.60 7.54 -8.04
CA TRP A 904 31.88 7.34 -8.73
C TRP A 904 32.65 6.17 -8.08
N LEU A 905 32.68 6.12 -6.75
CA LEU A 905 33.12 5.00 -5.90
C LEU A 905 32.11 4.82 -4.74
N LYS A 906 32.02 3.62 -4.14
CA LYS A 906 31.06 3.24 -3.08
C LYS A 906 31.74 2.94 -1.73
N SER A 907 30.94 2.81 -0.67
CA SER A 907 31.35 2.13 0.57
C SER A 907 31.04 0.63 0.49
N ALA A 908 32.00 -0.23 0.83
CA ALA A 908 31.80 -1.68 0.84
C ALA A 908 30.93 -2.15 2.02
N ASN A 909 30.15 -3.22 1.83
CA ASN A 909 29.50 -3.97 2.91
C ASN A 909 30.21 -5.32 3.12
N SER A 910 30.30 -5.78 4.38
CA SER A 910 30.88 -7.09 4.71
C SER A 910 29.89 -8.24 4.45
N THR A 911 30.40 -9.36 3.95
CA THR A 911 29.64 -10.60 3.68
C THR A 911 30.21 -11.77 4.49
N GLN A 912 29.45 -12.88 4.59
CA GLN A 912 29.61 -13.90 5.64
C GLN A 912 30.89 -14.77 5.62
N ASN A 913 31.77 -14.67 4.60
CA ASN A 913 33.02 -15.44 4.45
C ASN A 913 34.12 -14.60 3.76
N ARG A 914 34.26 -13.34 4.15
CA ARG A 914 35.15 -12.37 3.53
C ARG A 914 35.96 -11.64 4.60
N ILE A 915 37.25 -11.46 4.35
CA ILE A 915 38.14 -10.61 5.14
C ILE A 915 38.53 -9.43 4.28
N VAL A 916 38.37 -8.23 4.81
CA VAL A 916 38.90 -6.99 4.23
C VAL A 916 39.94 -6.46 5.20
N VAL A 917 41.12 -6.17 4.68
CA VAL A 917 42.19 -5.53 5.44
C VAL A 917 42.53 -4.25 4.72
N ASP A 918 42.40 -3.14 5.42
CA ASP A 918 42.76 -1.84 4.92
C ASP A 918 43.94 -1.26 5.69
N VAL A 919 44.85 -0.59 4.98
CA VAL A 919 45.98 0.13 5.56
C VAL A 919 45.89 1.60 5.20
N GLU A 920 46.00 2.46 6.20
CA GLU A 920 45.93 3.91 6.03
C GLU A 920 47.16 4.58 6.63
N SER A 921 47.76 5.52 5.90
CA SER A 921 48.83 6.35 6.43
C SER A 921 48.25 7.44 7.33
N SER A 922 48.68 7.49 8.59
CA SER A 922 48.25 8.55 9.53
C SER A 922 48.74 9.94 9.12
N ASP A 923 49.78 10.01 8.27
CA ASP A 923 50.36 11.24 7.74
C ASP A 923 49.71 11.67 6.40
N GLY A 924 48.69 10.94 5.93
CA GLY A 924 47.90 11.32 4.76
C GLY A 924 48.53 10.95 3.42
N PHE A 925 49.47 10.00 3.37
CA PHE A 925 50.10 9.56 2.12
C PHE A 925 49.17 8.71 1.22
N GLY A 926 48.08 8.21 1.77
CA GLY A 926 47.07 7.43 1.05
C GLY A 926 46.62 6.21 1.84
N LYS A 927 45.83 5.38 1.17
CA LYS A 927 45.21 4.17 1.71
C LYS A 927 45.28 3.05 0.69
N ASP A 928 45.38 1.83 1.17
CA ASP A 928 45.25 0.63 0.35
C ASP A 928 44.41 -0.44 1.04
N GLU A 929 43.93 -1.42 0.27
CA GLU A 929 43.03 -2.44 0.76
C GLU A 929 43.24 -3.76 0.01
N VAL A 930 43.17 -4.87 0.75
CA VAL A 930 43.12 -6.22 0.19
C VAL A 930 41.86 -6.94 0.65
N ILE A 931 41.35 -7.83 -0.22
CA ILE A 931 40.20 -8.67 0.07
C ILE A 931 40.59 -10.15 -0.07
N ILE A 932 40.20 -10.95 0.91
CA ILE A 932 40.25 -12.41 0.85
C ILE A 932 38.83 -12.95 0.93
N GLU A 933 38.41 -13.72 -0.06
CA GLU A 933 37.10 -14.35 -0.14
C GLU A 933 37.25 -15.87 -0.16
N PHE A 934 36.52 -16.59 0.68
CA PHE A 934 36.58 -18.05 0.82
C PHE A 934 35.36 -18.75 0.24
N GLY A 935 35.48 -20.06 -0.01
CA GLY A 935 34.40 -20.92 -0.50
C GLY A 935 34.30 -21.01 -2.02
N HIS A 936 35.34 -20.59 -2.75
CA HIS A 936 35.41 -20.76 -4.19
C HIS A 936 35.82 -22.20 -4.56
N THR A 937 35.31 -22.72 -5.69
CA THR A 937 35.64 -24.09 -6.15
C THR A 937 36.49 -24.00 -7.42
N GLY A 938 37.66 -24.64 -7.47
CA GLY A 938 38.52 -24.63 -8.66
C GLY A 938 40.01 -24.48 -8.35
N GLN A 939 40.80 -24.02 -9.33
CA GLN A 939 42.13 -23.47 -9.04
C GLN A 939 41.92 -22.12 -8.35
N GLU A 940 42.73 -21.81 -7.33
CA GLU A 940 42.68 -20.53 -6.64
C GLU A 940 43.02 -19.38 -7.58
N THR A 941 42.37 -18.24 -7.37
CA THR A 941 42.44 -17.09 -8.28
C THR A 941 42.50 -15.78 -7.51
N GLY A 942 42.47 -14.65 -8.22
CA GLY A 942 42.47 -13.34 -7.61
C GLY A 942 42.52 -12.22 -8.64
N THR A 943 42.62 -10.99 -8.16
CA THR A 943 42.93 -9.82 -8.97
C THR A 943 44.35 -9.38 -8.68
N ALA A 944 45.21 -9.40 -9.71
CA ALA A 944 46.60 -8.97 -9.59
C ALA A 944 46.68 -7.52 -9.08
N LYS A 945 47.71 -7.21 -8.29
CA LYS A 945 47.94 -5.87 -7.76
C LYS A 945 48.36 -4.94 -8.90
N ARG A 946 47.66 -3.81 -9.03
CA ARG A 946 48.15 -2.65 -9.78
C ARG A 946 48.66 -1.63 -8.77
N PHE A 947 49.96 -1.41 -8.75
CA PHE A 947 50.58 -0.51 -7.79
C PHE A 947 50.27 0.96 -8.12
N SER A 948 50.24 1.79 -7.08
CA SER A 948 50.07 3.23 -7.24
C SER A 948 51.24 3.82 -8.02
N PHE A 949 50.96 4.82 -8.87
CA PHE A 949 52.01 5.63 -9.47
C PHE A 949 52.46 6.76 -8.53
N VAL A 950 51.81 6.94 -7.38
CA VAL A 950 52.24 7.84 -6.30
C VAL A 950 53.16 7.05 -5.38
N SER A 951 54.47 7.30 -5.47
CA SER A 951 55.49 6.50 -4.78
C SER A 951 55.46 6.58 -3.26
N ALA A 952 54.80 7.60 -2.68
CA ALA A 952 54.67 7.75 -1.24
C ALA A 952 53.47 6.98 -0.67
N SER A 953 52.55 6.51 -1.51
CA SER A 953 51.34 5.83 -1.05
C SER A 953 51.63 4.41 -0.58
N PRO A 954 51.05 3.97 0.54
CA PRO A 954 51.24 2.61 1.02
C PRO A 954 50.67 1.60 0.04
N SER A 955 51.28 0.41 0.00
CA SER A 955 50.76 -0.74 -0.77
C SER A 955 50.56 -1.95 0.13
N LEU A 956 49.34 -2.48 0.13
CA LEU A 956 48.97 -3.74 0.77
C LEU A 956 48.65 -4.77 -0.31
N PHE A 957 49.23 -5.95 -0.20
CA PHE A 957 49.02 -7.01 -1.19
C PHE A 957 49.20 -8.41 -0.58
N LEU A 958 48.64 -9.40 -1.27
CA LEU A 958 48.71 -10.81 -0.91
C LEU A 958 49.65 -11.50 -1.88
N GLU A 959 50.74 -12.08 -1.40
CA GLU A 959 51.76 -12.70 -2.25
C GLU A 959 51.57 -14.22 -2.40
N GLU A 960 51.66 -14.71 -3.64
CA GLU A 960 51.72 -16.14 -3.94
C GLU A 960 52.47 -16.38 -5.25
N GLU A 961 53.36 -17.38 -5.27
CA GLU A 961 54.17 -17.74 -6.46
C GLU A 961 54.86 -16.54 -7.15
N GLN A 962 55.35 -15.55 -6.36
CA GLN A 962 55.98 -14.29 -6.82
C GLN A 962 55.02 -13.31 -7.51
N MET A 963 53.71 -13.45 -7.30
CA MET A 963 52.68 -12.53 -7.79
C MET A 963 51.99 -11.84 -6.61
N ALA A 964 51.78 -10.53 -6.74
CA ALA A 964 51.03 -9.72 -5.79
C ALA A 964 49.56 -9.59 -6.21
N TYR A 965 48.64 -9.71 -5.25
CA TYR A 965 47.20 -9.64 -5.47
C TYR A 965 46.52 -8.60 -4.56
N SER A 966 45.56 -7.84 -5.11
CA SER A 966 44.64 -7.01 -4.31
C SER A 966 43.45 -7.83 -3.78
N ILE A 967 43.04 -8.86 -4.53
CA ILE A 967 41.91 -9.72 -4.17
C ILE A 967 42.37 -11.16 -4.33
N ARG A 968 42.10 -12.01 -3.35
CA ARG A 968 42.29 -13.46 -3.44
C ARG A 968 40.95 -14.16 -3.28
N LEU A 969 40.64 -15.04 -4.23
CA LEU A 969 39.47 -15.92 -4.21
C LEU A 969 39.98 -17.33 -3.92
N LEU A 970 39.75 -17.77 -2.69
CA LEU A 970 40.29 -18.99 -2.10
C LEU A 970 39.21 -20.06 -1.90
N GLY A 971 39.65 -21.32 -1.80
CA GLY A 971 38.85 -22.44 -1.35
C GLY A 971 38.36 -22.32 0.10
N GLU A 972 38.21 -23.45 0.78
CA GLU A 972 37.80 -23.45 2.18
C GLU A 972 38.91 -22.85 3.06
N LYS A 973 38.55 -22.03 4.05
CA LYS A 973 39.51 -21.35 4.93
C LYS A 973 40.41 -22.32 5.71
N GLU A 974 39.95 -23.55 5.96
CA GLU A 974 40.74 -24.61 6.61
C GLU A 974 41.97 -25.03 5.79
N ASP A 975 41.96 -24.83 4.47
CA ASP A 975 43.12 -25.06 3.60
C ASP A 975 44.14 -23.90 3.66
N TYR A 976 43.71 -22.74 4.20
CA TYR A 976 44.50 -21.50 4.32
C TYR A 976 44.51 -20.97 5.77
N PRO A 977 45.00 -21.77 6.74
CA PRO A 977 44.93 -21.41 8.16
C PRO A 977 45.77 -20.18 8.53
N VAL A 978 46.80 -19.89 7.73
CA VAL A 978 47.62 -18.68 7.79
C VAL A 978 47.77 -18.05 6.40
N LEU A 979 47.73 -16.72 6.34
CA LEU A 979 47.80 -15.94 5.11
C LEU A 979 48.89 -14.87 5.19
N PRO A 980 49.84 -14.83 4.24
CA PRO A 980 50.79 -13.74 4.15
C PRO A 980 50.10 -12.46 3.65
N VAL A 981 50.31 -11.37 4.37
CA VAL A 981 49.91 -10.02 3.97
C VAL A 981 51.16 -9.15 3.90
N SER A 982 51.52 -8.76 2.69
CA SER A 982 52.71 -7.95 2.43
C SER A 982 52.36 -6.47 2.47
N PHE A 983 53.24 -5.65 3.03
CA PHE A 983 53.06 -4.22 3.21
C PHE A 983 54.30 -3.45 2.79
N ASP A 984 54.15 -2.55 1.82
CA ASP A 984 55.15 -1.54 1.45
C ASP A 984 54.67 -0.16 1.94
N ALA A 985 55.49 0.52 2.73
CA ALA A 985 55.17 1.80 3.31
C ALA A 985 55.11 2.93 2.27
N GLY A 986 55.89 2.84 1.19
CA GLY A 986 56.13 3.91 0.21
C GLY A 986 56.96 5.09 0.76
N GLU A 987 56.66 5.53 1.98
CA GLU A 987 57.40 6.55 2.74
C GLU A 987 57.51 6.14 4.21
N SER A 988 58.47 6.69 4.96
CA SER A 988 58.55 6.40 6.42
C SER A 988 57.43 7.13 7.16
N GLY A 989 56.72 6.46 8.08
CA GLY A 989 55.63 7.09 8.83
C GLY A 989 54.85 6.14 9.74
N ASN A 990 53.73 6.66 10.26
CA ASN A 990 52.76 5.89 11.04
C ASN A 990 51.64 5.37 10.15
N TYR A 991 51.25 4.12 10.40
CA TYR A 991 50.22 3.42 9.64
C TYR A 991 49.25 2.70 10.56
N GLU A 992 48.03 2.53 10.08
CA GLU A 992 46.95 1.85 10.77
C GLU A 992 46.36 0.76 9.87
N LEU A 993 46.34 -0.48 10.37
CA LEU A 993 45.58 -1.57 9.76
C LEU A 993 44.21 -1.67 10.41
N THR A 994 43.15 -1.71 9.60
CA THR A 994 41.79 -2.03 10.07
C THR A 994 41.31 -3.33 9.44
N PHE A 995 40.62 -4.15 10.22
CA PHE A 995 40.18 -5.48 9.81
C PHE A 995 38.66 -5.60 9.84
N GLN A 996 38.04 -5.89 8.70
CA GLN A 996 36.61 -6.14 8.60
C GLN A 996 36.35 -7.59 8.20
N PHE A 997 35.71 -8.35 9.08
CA PHE A 997 35.40 -9.76 8.87
C PHE A 997 34.26 -10.17 9.79
N ASN A 998 33.47 -11.17 9.42
CA ASN A 998 32.46 -11.70 10.34
C ASN A 998 33.13 -12.48 11.48
N SER A 999 33.13 -11.93 12.69
CA SER A 999 33.73 -12.56 13.88
C SER A 999 33.16 -13.95 14.20
N THR A 1000 31.92 -14.27 13.82
CA THR A 1000 31.37 -15.63 14.03
C THR A 1000 31.86 -16.65 13.00
N ALA A 1001 32.44 -16.19 11.89
CA ALA A 1001 32.90 -17.05 10.81
C ALA A 1001 34.30 -17.63 11.08
N PHE A 1002 35.07 -17.09 12.02
CA PHE A 1002 36.43 -17.53 12.32
C PHE A 1002 36.54 -17.94 13.80
N GLU A 1003 37.18 -19.07 14.08
CA GLU A 1003 37.39 -19.52 15.47
C GLU A 1003 38.39 -18.61 16.20
N ILE A 1004 39.35 -18.08 15.44
CA ILE A 1004 40.42 -17.20 15.88
C ILE A 1004 40.71 -16.22 14.76
N PHE A 1005 41.12 -15.01 15.10
CA PHE A 1005 41.66 -14.04 14.15
C PHE A 1005 42.84 -13.32 14.81
N ARG A 1006 44.06 -13.59 14.33
CA ARG A 1006 45.28 -13.01 14.88
C ARG A 1006 46.17 -12.42 13.80
N LEU A 1007 46.86 -11.34 14.15
CA LEU A 1007 47.90 -10.72 13.36
C LEU A 1007 49.27 -10.99 13.99
N TYR A 1008 50.18 -11.58 13.25
CA TYR A 1008 51.60 -11.63 13.60
C TYR A 1008 52.33 -10.53 12.84
N ASP A 1009 52.95 -9.61 13.59
CA ASP A 1009 53.89 -8.64 13.03
C ASP A 1009 55.31 -9.22 13.16
N ARG A 1010 55.96 -9.51 12.02
CA ARG A 1010 57.28 -10.15 11.95
C ARG A 1010 58.42 -9.24 12.38
N ILE A 1011 58.23 -7.92 12.39
CA ILE A 1011 59.23 -6.96 12.83
C ILE A 1011 59.24 -6.86 14.35
N THR A 1012 58.06 -6.85 14.99
CA THR A 1012 57.96 -6.86 16.45
C THR A 1012 58.10 -8.27 17.05
N GLY A 1013 57.82 -9.30 16.25
CA GLY A 1013 57.77 -10.69 16.68
C GLY A 1013 56.61 -10.99 17.63
N GLN A 1014 55.52 -10.20 17.59
CA GLN A 1014 54.36 -10.34 18.47
C GLN A 1014 53.11 -10.80 17.73
N TRP A 1015 52.34 -11.66 18.38
CA TRP A 1015 50.97 -12.02 17.98
C TRP A 1015 49.97 -11.12 18.70
N ASN A 1016 48.99 -10.62 17.95
CA ASN A 1016 47.90 -9.78 18.45
C ASN A 1016 46.56 -10.47 18.10
N ASP A 1017 45.69 -10.67 19.09
CA ASP A 1017 44.29 -11.04 18.86
C ASP A 1017 43.56 -9.80 18.30
N ILE A 1018 42.80 -9.95 17.21
CA ILE A 1018 42.14 -8.84 16.52
C ILE A 1018 40.62 -9.05 16.54
N GLU A 1019 39.88 -8.05 16.98
CA GLU A 1019 38.42 -7.98 16.89
C GLU A 1019 37.94 -7.34 15.57
N GLU A 1020 36.69 -7.60 15.19
CA GLU A 1020 36.08 -6.99 14.00
C GLU A 1020 36.02 -5.45 14.15
N GLY A 1021 36.62 -4.73 13.20
CA GLY A 1021 36.74 -3.28 13.23
C GLY A 1021 37.87 -2.74 14.11
N GLU A 1022 38.70 -3.59 14.71
CA GLU A 1022 39.86 -3.17 15.48
C GLU A 1022 40.93 -2.53 14.59
N VAL A 1023 41.62 -1.54 15.15
CA VAL A 1023 42.70 -0.79 14.50
C VAL A 1023 44.04 -1.17 15.13
N TYR A 1024 44.97 -1.65 14.30
CA TYR A 1024 46.35 -1.95 14.69
C TYR A 1024 47.30 -0.88 14.14
N SER A 1025 47.85 -0.05 15.02
CA SER A 1025 48.80 1.02 14.66
C SER A 1025 50.25 0.54 14.73
N PHE A 1026 51.07 0.93 13.76
CA PHE A 1026 52.48 0.57 13.69
C PHE A 1026 53.32 1.61 12.93
N GLU A 1027 54.62 1.62 13.20
CA GLU A 1027 55.61 2.41 12.46
C GLU A 1027 56.24 1.55 11.35
N ALA A 1028 56.51 2.16 10.20
CA ALA A 1028 57.23 1.53 9.09
C ALA A 1028 58.20 2.52 8.44
N GLU A 1029 59.33 1.99 7.97
CA GLU A 1029 60.34 2.76 7.25
C GLU A 1029 60.23 2.55 5.74
N LYS A 1030 60.63 3.56 4.98
CA LYS A 1030 60.78 3.44 3.53
C LYS A 1030 61.77 2.32 3.19
N ASP A 1031 61.41 1.50 2.20
CA ASP A 1031 62.19 0.35 1.74
C ASP A 1031 62.39 -0.76 2.82
N GLU A 1032 61.56 -0.78 3.88
CA GLU A 1032 61.48 -1.90 4.82
C GLU A 1032 61.04 -3.19 4.10
N ASN A 1033 61.38 -4.35 4.65
CA ASN A 1033 60.97 -5.62 4.08
C ASN A 1033 59.43 -5.72 4.01
N THR A 1034 58.90 -6.00 2.83
CA THR A 1034 57.44 -6.06 2.60
C THR A 1034 56.77 -7.26 3.26
N ASP A 1035 57.52 -8.31 3.60
CA ASP A 1035 57.01 -9.55 4.22
C ASP A 1035 56.75 -9.35 5.72
N ARG A 1036 55.80 -8.47 6.07
CA ARG A 1036 55.62 -8.01 7.45
C ARG A 1036 54.56 -8.77 8.23
N PHE A 1037 53.38 -8.98 7.65
CA PHE A 1037 52.22 -9.45 8.40
C PHE A 1037 51.79 -10.86 8.01
N VAL A 1038 51.40 -11.65 9.01
CA VAL A 1038 50.76 -12.95 8.82
C VAL A 1038 49.44 -12.96 9.56
N LEU A 1039 48.35 -13.27 8.85
CA LEU A 1039 47.04 -13.48 9.45
C LEU A 1039 46.83 -14.94 9.76
N GLN A 1040 46.43 -15.26 11.00
CA GLN A 1040 45.98 -16.59 11.39
C GLN A 1040 44.47 -16.59 11.62
N ILE A 1041 43.77 -17.49 10.93
CA ILE A 1041 42.30 -17.53 10.88
C ILE A 1041 41.70 -18.87 11.32
N VAL A 1042 42.55 -19.87 11.57
CA VAL A 1042 42.18 -21.19 12.12
C VAL A 1042 43.06 -21.48 13.32
N SER A 1043 42.50 -22.15 14.34
CA SER A 1043 43.24 -22.51 15.55
C SER A 1043 44.27 -23.62 15.25
N GLY A 1044 45.50 -23.44 15.73
CA GLY A 1044 46.57 -24.41 15.55
C GLY A 1044 47.97 -23.78 15.56
N ASP A 1045 48.99 -24.64 15.54
CA ASP A 1045 50.38 -24.22 15.37
C ASP A 1045 50.74 -24.35 13.89
N TYR A 1046 50.80 -23.22 13.20
CA TYR A 1046 51.13 -23.15 11.78
C TYR A 1046 52.49 -22.47 11.59
N ALA A 1047 53.21 -22.93 10.58
CA ALA A 1047 54.45 -22.31 10.12
C ALA A 1047 54.21 -20.88 9.62
N ASP A 1048 55.21 -20.01 9.80
CA ASP A 1048 55.26 -18.71 9.11
C ASP A 1048 55.27 -18.94 7.59
N PRO A 1049 54.29 -18.40 6.83
CA PRO A 1049 54.20 -18.60 5.38
C PRO A 1049 55.35 -17.97 4.59
N TYR A 1050 56.10 -17.03 5.17
CA TYR A 1050 57.30 -16.43 4.55
C TYR A 1050 58.58 -17.24 4.79
N GLU A 1051 58.59 -18.13 5.79
CA GLU A 1051 59.76 -18.94 6.13
C GLU A 1051 59.83 -20.21 5.28
N THR A 1052 60.89 -20.34 4.47
CA THR A 1052 61.18 -21.59 3.76
C THR A 1052 61.95 -22.53 4.66
N LEU A 1053 61.43 -23.76 4.89
CA LEU A 1053 62.22 -24.79 5.58
C LEU A 1053 63.53 -25.07 4.83
N PRO A 1054 64.70 -24.97 5.48
CA PRO A 1054 66.01 -25.27 4.89
C PRO A 1054 66.25 -26.79 4.80
N VAL A 1055 65.28 -27.50 4.22
CA VAL A 1055 65.27 -28.95 4.04
C VAL A 1055 65.48 -29.28 2.56
N ILE A 1056 66.40 -30.20 2.29
CA ILE A 1056 66.66 -30.69 0.92
C ILE A 1056 65.92 -32.02 0.76
N ILE A 1057 65.11 -32.12 -0.30
CA ILE A 1057 64.40 -33.35 -0.62
C ILE A 1057 64.89 -33.89 -1.97
N TYR A 1058 65.38 -35.12 -1.98
CA TYR A 1058 65.82 -35.76 -3.22
C TYR A 1058 65.51 -37.25 -3.19
N SER A 1059 65.62 -37.93 -4.33
CA SER A 1059 65.51 -39.39 -4.38
C SER A 1059 66.80 -40.04 -4.85
N GLU A 1060 67.09 -41.22 -4.30
CA GLU A 1060 68.17 -42.09 -4.76
C GLU A 1060 67.75 -43.55 -4.56
N GLN A 1061 67.96 -44.42 -5.57
CA GLN A 1061 67.69 -45.87 -5.48
C GLN A 1061 66.29 -46.21 -4.92
N ARG A 1062 65.22 -45.58 -5.45
CA ARG A 1062 63.81 -45.71 -5.01
C ARG A 1062 63.48 -45.27 -3.58
N LYS A 1063 64.36 -44.52 -2.91
CA LYS A 1063 64.09 -43.91 -1.60
C LYS A 1063 64.00 -42.39 -1.72
N ILE A 1064 63.03 -41.79 -1.06
CA ILE A 1064 63.07 -40.35 -0.77
C ILE A 1064 64.02 -40.15 0.39
N THR A 1065 64.94 -39.20 0.23
CA THR A 1065 65.79 -38.67 1.28
C THR A 1065 65.34 -37.24 1.60
N ALA A 1066 65.02 -37.00 2.86
CA ALA A 1066 64.77 -35.68 3.41
C ALA A 1066 65.94 -35.32 4.34
N ASP A 1067 66.67 -34.26 4.04
CA ASP A 1067 67.78 -33.77 4.85
C ASP A 1067 67.32 -32.68 5.81
N LEU A 1068 67.07 -33.06 7.07
CA LEU A 1068 66.59 -32.16 8.12
C LEU A 1068 67.71 -31.76 9.09
N ARG A 1069 68.99 -31.85 8.69
CA ARG A 1069 70.13 -31.55 9.57
C ARG A 1069 70.23 -30.09 10.01
N LEU A 1070 69.58 -29.17 9.29
CA LEU A 1070 69.61 -27.73 9.55
C LEU A 1070 68.40 -27.24 10.36
N VAL A 1071 67.52 -28.14 10.78
CA VAL A 1071 66.30 -27.83 11.53
C VAL A 1071 66.20 -28.70 12.77
N GLU A 1072 65.50 -28.25 13.82
CA GLU A 1072 65.29 -29.01 15.06
C GLU A 1072 63.78 -29.36 15.23
N GLY A 1073 63.45 -30.35 16.08
CA GLY A 1073 62.06 -30.72 16.36
C GLY A 1073 61.44 -31.83 15.49
N GLU A 1074 60.12 -32.00 15.57
CA GLU A 1074 59.35 -33.01 14.83
C GLU A 1074 58.74 -32.43 13.54
N TYR A 1075 58.78 -33.21 12.46
CA TYR A 1075 58.24 -32.86 11.16
C TYR A 1075 57.30 -33.94 10.65
N THR A 1076 56.26 -33.55 9.92
CA THR A 1076 55.41 -34.46 9.17
C THR A 1076 55.78 -34.39 7.70
N CYS A 1077 56.07 -35.55 7.11
CA CYS A 1077 56.33 -35.71 5.69
C CYS A 1077 55.19 -36.49 5.04
N ASP A 1078 54.45 -35.81 4.18
CA ASP A 1078 53.43 -36.39 3.31
C ASP A 1078 53.97 -36.52 1.89
N VAL A 1079 53.67 -37.65 1.25
CA VAL A 1079 54.01 -37.88 -0.15
C VAL A 1079 52.74 -38.13 -0.93
N TYR A 1080 52.60 -37.47 -2.07
CA TYR A 1080 51.43 -37.54 -2.94
C TYR A 1080 51.83 -37.97 -4.36
N THR A 1081 50.90 -38.62 -5.07
CA THR A 1081 50.99 -38.73 -6.53
C THR A 1081 50.83 -37.35 -7.17
N LEU A 1082 51.19 -37.22 -8.44
CA LEU A 1082 50.89 -36.00 -9.22
C LEU A 1082 49.38 -35.72 -9.37
N THR A 1083 48.52 -36.70 -9.10
CA THR A 1083 47.06 -36.55 -9.11
C THR A 1083 46.49 -36.22 -7.72
N GLY A 1084 47.34 -35.91 -6.74
CA GLY A 1084 46.94 -35.52 -5.38
C GLY A 1084 46.57 -36.68 -4.45
N GLN A 1085 46.74 -37.94 -4.87
CA GLN A 1085 46.49 -39.08 -3.98
C GLN A 1085 47.61 -39.17 -2.94
N LYS A 1086 47.29 -39.02 -1.65
CA LYS A 1086 48.26 -39.21 -0.55
C LYS A 1086 48.72 -40.67 -0.51
N LEU A 1087 50.00 -40.89 -0.71
CA LEU A 1087 50.66 -42.20 -0.76
C LEU A 1087 51.16 -42.64 0.62
N VAL A 1088 51.76 -41.72 1.38
CA VAL A 1088 52.31 -42.03 2.70
C VAL A 1088 52.47 -40.76 3.55
N THR A 1089 52.25 -40.91 4.85
CA THR A 1089 52.59 -39.94 5.90
C THR A 1089 53.69 -40.54 6.78
N ARG A 1090 54.69 -39.72 7.13
CA ARG A 1090 55.80 -40.08 8.02
C ARG A 1090 56.08 -38.97 9.01
N LYS A 1091 56.40 -39.33 10.25
CA LYS A 1091 57.07 -38.43 11.18
C LYS A 1091 58.58 -38.48 10.94
N LEU A 1092 59.19 -37.32 10.75
CA LEU A 1092 60.63 -37.11 10.63
C LEU A 1092 61.09 -36.26 11.84
N PHE A 1093 62.38 -36.29 12.15
CA PHE A 1093 62.94 -35.46 13.22
C PHE A 1093 64.12 -34.65 12.68
N GLY A 1094 64.28 -33.44 13.18
CA GLY A 1094 65.38 -32.53 12.89
C GLY A 1094 66.74 -33.04 13.38
N GLY A 1095 67.82 -32.42 12.91
CA GLY A 1095 69.22 -32.78 13.21
C GLY A 1095 69.73 -34.03 12.49
N GLN A 1096 68.92 -34.65 11.62
CA GLN A 1096 69.28 -35.87 10.90
C GLN A 1096 68.73 -35.92 9.47
N THR A 1097 69.26 -36.86 8.69
CA THR A 1097 68.75 -37.18 7.36
C THR A 1097 67.83 -38.41 7.46
N SER A 1098 66.62 -38.33 6.91
CA SER A 1098 65.64 -39.42 6.93
C SER A 1098 65.44 -40.01 5.55
N GLN A 1099 65.41 -41.34 5.45
CA GLN A 1099 65.19 -42.06 4.19
C GLN A 1099 64.04 -43.06 4.29
N PHE A 1100 63.18 -43.10 3.28
CA PHE A 1100 62.09 -44.06 3.22
C PHE A 1100 61.68 -44.40 1.77
N VAL A 1101 61.13 -45.61 1.59
CA VAL A 1101 60.67 -46.11 0.29
C VAL A 1101 59.25 -45.65 0.02
N VAL A 1102 58.97 -45.19 -1.20
CA VAL A 1102 57.60 -44.83 -1.62
C VAL A 1102 56.87 -46.08 -2.14
N PRO A 1103 55.62 -46.33 -1.74
CA PRO A 1103 54.87 -47.52 -2.17
C PRO A 1103 54.49 -47.56 -3.66
N SER A 1104 54.62 -46.45 -4.40
CA SER A 1104 54.07 -46.29 -5.76
C SER A 1104 55.08 -46.59 -6.88
N ALA A 1105 54.55 -46.96 -8.06
CA ALA A 1105 55.29 -47.08 -9.32
C ALA A 1105 55.51 -45.72 -10.06
N SER A 1106 55.11 -44.60 -9.44
CA SER A 1106 55.15 -43.28 -10.05
C SER A 1106 56.59 -42.77 -10.23
N SER A 1107 56.91 -42.29 -11.44
CA SER A 1107 58.23 -41.71 -11.78
C SER A 1107 58.50 -40.35 -11.11
N ILE A 1108 57.45 -39.67 -10.63
CA ILE A 1108 57.52 -38.39 -9.91
C ILE A 1108 56.45 -38.39 -8.82
N VAL A 1109 56.81 -37.86 -7.65
CA VAL A 1109 55.90 -37.66 -6.52
C VAL A 1109 56.05 -36.24 -5.97
N ILE A 1110 55.04 -35.76 -5.25
CA ILE A 1110 55.10 -34.49 -4.51
C ILE A 1110 55.41 -34.83 -3.06
N VAL A 1111 56.48 -34.27 -2.51
CA VAL A 1111 56.87 -34.46 -1.11
C VAL A 1111 56.65 -33.16 -0.39
N GLN A 1112 55.83 -33.20 0.66
CA GLN A 1112 55.55 -32.08 1.54
C GLN A 1112 56.09 -32.40 2.93
N ILE A 1113 57.00 -31.57 3.44
CA ILE A 1113 57.52 -31.64 4.81
C ILE A 1113 57.03 -30.40 5.54
N VAL A 1114 56.42 -30.58 6.71
CA VAL A 1114 55.85 -29.52 7.54
C VAL A 1114 56.31 -29.70 8.96
N GLY A 1115 56.77 -28.63 9.61
CA GLY A 1115 57.07 -28.57 11.03
C GLY A 1115 56.76 -27.18 11.58
N GLN A 1116 57.05 -26.95 12.86
CA GLN A 1116 56.80 -25.64 13.48
C GLN A 1116 57.63 -24.51 12.82
N GLU A 1117 58.82 -24.83 12.31
CA GLU A 1117 59.74 -23.87 11.70
C GLU A 1117 59.41 -23.51 10.24
N GLY A 1118 58.43 -24.16 9.60
CA GLY A 1118 58.14 -23.89 8.18
C GLY A 1118 57.45 -25.06 7.44
N ARG A 1119 57.34 -24.92 6.11
CA ARG A 1119 57.04 -26.04 5.19
C ARG A 1119 57.97 -26.07 3.98
N LYS A 1120 58.19 -27.26 3.41
CA LYS A 1120 58.89 -27.48 2.14
C LYS A 1120 58.05 -28.41 1.28
N ILE A 1121 57.72 -27.98 0.06
CA ILE A 1121 57.04 -28.82 -0.92
C ILE A 1121 57.93 -28.93 -2.15
N GLU A 1122 58.17 -30.16 -2.62
CA GLU A 1122 59.05 -30.39 -3.76
C GLU A 1122 58.52 -31.52 -4.65
N LYS A 1123 58.55 -31.30 -5.97
CA LYS A 1123 58.33 -32.34 -6.96
C LYS A 1123 59.61 -33.15 -7.08
N VAL A 1124 59.60 -34.38 -6.57
CA VAL A 1124 60.78 -35.25 -6.54
C VAL A 1124 60.63 -36.34 -7.59
N PRO A 1125 61.46 -36.36 -8.64
CA PRO A 1125 61.53 -37.50 -9.55
C PRO A 1125 62.04 -38.71 -8.77
N VAL A 1126 61.32 -39.82 -8.80
CA VAL A 1126 61.73 -41.08 -8.18
C VAL A 1126 62.54 -41.86 -9.21
N VAL A 1127 63.86 -41.76 -9.13
CA VAL A 1127 64.78 -42.42 -10.08
C VAL A 1127 64.80 -43.92 -9.79
N TYR A 1128 64.46 -44.72 -10.80
CA TYR A 1128 64.43 -46.19 -10.77
C TYR A 1128 65.80 -46.82 -10.97
#